data_AF-A0A258LAT4-F1
#
_entry.id   AF-A0A258LAT4-F1
#
_cell.length_a   1.000
_cell.length_b   1.000
_cell.length_c   1.000
_cell.angle_alpha   90.00
_cell.angle_beta   90.00
_cell.angle_gamma   90.00
#
_symmetry.space_group_name_H-M   'P 1'
#
loop_
_entity.id
_entity.type
_entity.pdbx_description
1 polymer ?
#
loop_
_entity_poly.entity_id
_entity_poly.type
_entity_poly.pdbx_seq_one_letter_code
_entity_poly.pdbx_strand_id
1 'polypeptide(L)'
;MALIVYSLTLEPTTSFWDSGEFIASAYKLQVVHQPGAPLFLMLGKVFSLIAGNDTSRVAFWINMVSALASAATILFLFWTITALAKKVIQEKGKELSNWGMISIMGSGLVGALAYTFSDSFWFSAVEAEVYALSSLCTAVVFWAILKWDQHADEPDSDRWLIFIAYVMGLSIGVHLLNLLAIPAIALVYYFRRSKAPTSSGTLLALLAGMFILAFIQYGIVQYIIKFAAYSDLFFVNTLGMGFGSGVAFFGLLIIISLTSGILYSINGNKLNLMLAIGAFVLLMTLGGGISGLVVAAILLAGLEYILKIRDKRRVLNLALISVVFIIFGYGSFAMIVIRAKADPTLNNSDASNAFSLLSYVNREQYGDRPLLYGQYFDSKPIDSKHGDIIYRKGKEKYESAGQKYERVYDRNTILPRMYSDDPQHVGFYRDWMGMAEDQSPTFFNNLGFLISYQTSFMYTRYFAWNFVGRQNDEQGHGDYTRGNWLSGVKFIDNMLLGGQYELPKSQLENNAFNRFYFLPFIMGIIGALWHFKRNQKDAGIVGLLFFFTGLAIVLYLNQNPLQPRERDYAYTGSFYAFAIWIGLGVAGIADFFKARFKAPTAALLATLIGLLAAPILMAKEGWNDHDRSSKFTARDMAANYLESCAPNAILFTYGDNDTYPLWYVQEVENIRPDVRVVNLSLLGTDWYIRQMKKKVNQAEALPITMPDEKFVQGVRDVMGYQDYNTAGSVELKDIFDIMTSDNDADKASYQDGSKENFLPTKNFKISINPDHIIATKTLPESKRDLIIPA
;
A
#
# COMPACT_ATOMS: atom_id res chain seq x y z
N MET A 1 -22.06 -16.00 7.37
CA MET A 1 -22.37 -14.84 8.22
C MET A 1 -21.62 -13.60 7.77
N ALA A 2 -20.28 -13.57 7.77
CA ALA A 2 -19.50 -12.41 7.33
C ALA A 2 -19.95 -11.83 5.96
N LEU A 3 -20.15 -12.68 4.95
CA LEU A 3 -20.68 -12.23 3.65
C LEU A 3 -22.02 -11.50 3.77
N ILE A 4 -22.95 -12.01 4.58
CA ILE A 4 -24.26 -11.37 4.79
C ILE A 4 -24.06 -10.00 5.44
N VAL A 5 -23.23 -9.91 6.49
CA VAL A 5 -22.92 -8.65 7.17
C VAL A 5 -22.37 -7.63 6.19
N TYR A 6 -21.28 -7.96 5.49
CA TYR A 6 -20.62 -7.03 4.58
C TYR A 6 -21.49 -6.65 3.39
N SER A 7 -22.30 -7.56 2.85
CA SER A 7 -23.25 -7.24 1.78
C SER A 7 -24.39 -6.33 2.27
N LEU A 8 -24.84 -6.48 3.52
CA LEU A 8 -25.89 -5.62 4.09
C LEU A 8 -25.41 -4.21 4.40
N THR A 9 -24.13 -4.06 4.78
CA THR A 9 -23.53 -2.76 5.12
C THR A 9 -22.70 -2.16 3.98
N LEU A 10 -22.74 -2.76 2.79
CA LEU A 10 -21.94 -2.38 1.63
C LEU A 10 -22.30 -0.98 1.14
N GLU A 11 -21.31 -0.18 0.76
CA GLU A 11 -21.58 1.08 0.10
C GLU A 11 -22.18 0.84 -1.31
N PRO A 12 -23.31 1.45 -1.66
CA PRO A 12 -23.98 1.18 -2.95
C PRO A 12 -23.25 1.80 -4.13
N THR A 13 -22.52 2.90 -3.91
CA THR A 13 -21.81 3.68 -4.93
C THR A 13 -20.32 3.81 -4.60
N THR A 14 -19.63 4.77 -5.20
CA THR A 14 -18.26 5.11 -4.81
C THR A 14 -18.22 5.80 -3.43
N SER A 15 -17.14 5.56 -2.68
CA SER A 15 -16.79 6.28 -1.45
C SER A 15 -15.73 7.36 -1.73
N PHE A 16 -15.36 8.14 -0.72
CA PHE A 16 -14.23 9.08 -0.80
C PHE A 16 -12.88 8.34 -0.91
N TRP A 17 -11.80 9.08 -1.16
CA TRP A 17 -10.45 8.55 -1.42
C TRP A 17 -10.42 7.67 -2.68
N ASP A 18 -9.61 6.61 -2.65
CA ASP A 18 -9.15 5.88 -3.82
C ASP A 18 -10.27 5.09 -4.54
N SER A 19 -11.38 4.82 -3.85
CA SER A 19 -12.51 4.03 -4.36
C SER A 19 -13.05 4.53 -5.70
N GLY A 20 -13.17 5.85 -5.91
CA GLY A 20 -13.66 6.43 -7.17
C GLY A 20 -12.76 6.08 -8.36
N GLU A 21 -11.45 6.21 -8.16
CA GLU A 21 -10.45 5.89 -9.18
C GLU A 21 -10.38 4.39 -9.43
N PHE A 22 -10.40 3.57 -8.38
CA PHE A 22 -10.40 2.11 -8.49
C PHE A 22 -11.61 1.58 -9.25
N ILE A 23 -12.81 2.07 -8.96
CA ILE A 23 -14.04 1.64 -9.64
C ILE A 23 -14.01 2.08 -11.11
N ALA A 24 -13.68 3.36 -11.37
CA ALA A 24 -13.56 3.89 -12.74
C ALA A 24 -12.52 3.12 -13.58
N SER A 25 -11.39 2.80 -12.96
CA SER A 25 -10.31 2.08 -13.61
C SER A 25 -10.61 0.60 -13.79
N ALA A 26 -11.25 -0.06 -12.84
CA ALA A 26 -11.68 -1.45 -13.00
C ALA A 26 -12.72 -1.58 -14.11
N TYR A 27 -13.67 -0.65 -14.20
CA TYR A 27 -14.73 -0.68 -15.22
C TYR A 27 -14.19 -0.63 -16.66
N LYS A 28 -13.20 0.22 -16.94
CA LYS A 28 -12.60 0.40 -18.27
C LYS A 28 -11.20 -0.22 -18.44
N LEU A 29 -10.70 -0.95 -17.43
CA LEU A 29 -9.32 -1.43 -17.33
C LEU A 29 -8.31 -0.28 -17.56
N GLN A 30 -8.35 0.74 -16.73
CA GLN A 30 -7.48 1.92 -16.81
C GLN A 30 -6.29 1.80 -15.85
N VAL A 31 -5.43 2.82 -15.77
CA VAL A 31 -4.23 2.84 -14.92
C VAL A 31 -4.45 3.80 -13.74
N VAL A 32 -4.62 3.24 -12.54
CA VAL A 32 -4.74 3.98 -11.28
C VAL A 32 -3.39 4.52 -10.80
N HIS A 33 -3.38 5.30 -9.73
CA HIS A 33 -2.14 5.75 -9.11
C HIS A 33 -1.21 4.60 -8.65
N GLN A 34 0.08 4.91 -8.50
CA GLN A 34 1.14 3.94 -8.18
C GLN A 34 0.90 3.24 -6.81
N PRO A 35 0.99 1.90 -6.71
CA PRO A 35 1.58 0.96 -7.67
C PRO A 35 0.56 0.19 -8.56
N GLY A 36 -0.69 0.63 -8.69
CA GLY A 36 -1.60 0.17 -9.76
C GLY A 36 -2.57 -0.97 -9.47
N ALA A 37 -2.27 -1.86 -8.51
CA ALA A 37 -3.10 -3.01 -8.13
C ALA A 37 -3.80 -3.75 -9.31
N PRO A 38 -3.05 -4.16 -10.37
CA PRO A 38 -3.64 -4.67 -11.60
C PRO A 38 -4.53 -5.90 -11.43
N LEU A 39 -4.24 -6.78 -10.46
CA LEU A 39 -5.06 -7.96 -10.18
C LEU A 39 -6.42 -7.56 -9.60
N PHE A 40 -6.45 -6.56 -8.71
CA PHE A 40 -7.70 -6.01 -8.20
C PHE A 40 -8.55 -5.43 -9.35
N LEU A 41 -7.94 -4.64 -10.24
CA LEU A 41 -8.64 -4.04 -11.38
C LEU A 41 -9.22 -5.10 -12.35
N MET A 42 -8.47 -6.15 -12.63
CA MET A 42 -8.97 -7.25 -13.49
C MET A 42 -10.14 -8.01 -12.84
N LEU A 43 -10.09 -8.26 -11.52
CA LEU A 43 -11.20 -8.86 -10.80
C LEU A 43 -12.42 -7.93 -10.75
N GLY A 44 -12.20 -6.65 -10.44
CA GLY A 44 -13.25 -5.63 -10.48
C GLY A 44 -13.89 -5.54 -11.86
N LYS A 45 -13.11 -5.64 -12.95
CA LYS A 45 -13.67 -5.70 -14.30
C LYS A 45 -14.63 -6.87 -14.48
N VAL A 46 -14.26 -8.07 -14.03
CA VAL A 46 -15.14 -9.26 -14.11
C VAL A 46 -16.46 -9.01 -13.37
N PHE A 47 -16.40 -8.43 -12.17
CA PHE A 47 -17.59 -8.14 -11.38
C PHE A 47 -18.45 -7.02 -11.97
N SER A 48 -17.84 -6.02 -12.59
CA SER A 48 -18.57 -4.96 -13.29
C SER A 48 -19.48 -5.49 -14.39
N LEU A 49 -19.14 -6.64 -15.02
CA LEU A 49 -19.96 -7.26 -16.06
C LEU A 49 -21.28 -7.82 -15.53
N ILE A 50 -21.36 -8.12 -14.22
CA ILE A 50 -22.59 -8.61 -13.57
C ILE A 50 -23.66 -7.51 -13.52
N ALA A 51 -23.25 -6.24 -13.56
CA ALA A 51 -24.17 -5.10 -13.66
C ALA A 51 -24.95 -5.08 -14.99
N GLY A 52 -24.52 -5.85 -16.00
CA GLY A 52 -25.15 -5.86 -17.32
C GLY A 52 -25.10 -4.48 -17.96
N ASN A 53 -26.27 -3.97 -18.36
CA ASN A 53 -26.41 -2.64 -18.96
C ASN A 53 -26.70 -1.54 -17.92
N ASP A 54 -26.87 -1.87 -16.64
CA ASP A 54 -27.18 -0.90 -15.59
C ASP A 54 -25.89 -0.37 -14.96
N THR A 55 -25.38 0.74 -15.49
CA THR A 55 -24.13 1.37 -15.02
C THR A 55 -24.20 1.84 -13.57
N SER A 56 -25.39 2.12 -13.04
CA SER A 56 -25.57 2.55 -11.65
C SER A 56 -25.22 1.44 -10.64
N ARG A 57 -25.20 0.16 -11.07
CA ARG A 57 -24.86 -0.99 -10.24
C ARG A 57 -23.40 -1.42 -10.34
N VAL A 58 -22.60 -0.78 -11.19
CA VAL A 58 -21.19 -1.14 -11.39
C VAL A 58 -20.39 -0.98 -10.10
N ALA A 59 -20.57 0.14 -9.40
CA ALA A 59 -19.90 0.39 -8.12
C ALA A 59 -20.26 -0.68 -7.08
N PHE A 60 -21.55 -0.99 -6.90
CA PHE A 60 -22.00 -2.05 -5.99
C PHE A 60 -21.30 -3.39 -6.25
N TRP A 61 -21.22 -3.83 -7.51
CA TRP A 61 -20.59 -5.11 -7.84
C TRP A 61 -19.07 -5.09 -7.66
N ILE A 62 -18.41 -3.95 -7.88
CA ILE A 62 -16.98 -3.81 -7.61
C ILE A 62 -16.72 -3.77 -6.10
N ASN A 63 -17.53 -3.05 -5.32
CA ASN A 63 -17.48 -3.07 -3.85
C ASN A 63 -17.72 -4.51 -3.31
N MET A 64 -18.57 -5.30 -3.97
CA MET A 64 -18.81 -6.71 -3.61
C MET A 64 -17.54 -7.58 -3.72
N VAL A 65 -16.55 -7.20 -4.53
CA VAL A 65 -15.24 -7.88 -4.56
C VAL A 65 -14.57 -7.81 -3.19
N SER A 66 -14.57 -6.63 -2.55
CA SER A 66 -14.05 -6.45 -1.20
C SER A 66 -14.85 -7.24 -0.17
N ALA A 67 -16.18 -7.19 -0.24
CA ALA A 67 -17.04 -7.94 0.68
C ALA A 67 -16.81 -9.45 0.59
N LEU A 68 -16.69 -10.01 -0.62
CA LEU A 68 -16.39 -11.42 -0.85
C LEU A 68 -14.97 -11.79 -0.41
N ALA A 69 -13.97 -10.96 -0.72
CA ALA A 69 -12.60 -11.19 -0.31
C ALA A 69 -12.46 -11.18 1.22
N SER A 70 -13.11 -10.22 1.89
CA SER A 70 -13.16 -10.13 3.34
C SER A 70 -13.92 -11.30 3.96
N ALA A 71 -15.06 -11.73 3.40
CA ALA A 71 -15.77 -12.90 3.87
C ALA A 71 -14.94 -14.20 3.74
N ALA A 72 -14.20 -14.35 2.64
CA ALA A 72 -13.26 -15.45 2.45
C ALA A 72 -12.09 -15.36 3.45
N THR A 73 -11.59 -14.17 3.76
CA THR A 73 -10.58 -13.95 4.81
C THR A 73 -11.06 -14.49 6.16
N ILE A 74 -12.32 -14.22 6.53
CA ILE A 74 -12.93 -14.76 7.77
C ILE A 74 -12.99 -16.29 7.75
N LEU A 75 -13.31 -16.90 6.60
CA LEU A 75 -13.32 -18.36 6.45
C LEU A 75 -11.93 -18.96 6.68
N PHE A 76 -10.89 -18.38 6.05
CA PHE A 76 -9.52 -18.85 6.24
C PHE A 76 -9.03 -18.61 7.68
N LEU A 77 -9.41 -17.50 8.31
CA LEU A 77 -9.13 -17.25 9.73
C LEU A 77 -9.77 -18.32 10.62
N PHE A 78 -11.03 -18.67 10.38
CA PHE A 78 -11.71 -19.75 11.10
C PHE A 78 -10.94 -21.07 10.96
N TRP A 79 -10.48 -21.43 9.76
CA TRP A 79 -9.67 -22.62 9.55
C TRP A 79 -8.27 -22.55 10.19
N THR A 80 -7.63 -21.38 10.17
CA THR A 80 -6.36 -21.14 10.87
C THR A 80 -6.52 -21.35 12.38
N ILE A 81 -7.54 -20.76 12.99
CA ILE A 81 -7.79 -20.88 14.44
C ILE A 81 -8.12 -22.31 14.80
N THR A 82 -9.00 -22.97 14.06
CA THR A 82 -9.36 -24.38 14.34
C THR A 82 -8.16 -25.32 14.13
N ALA A 83 -7.30 -25.07 13.14
CA ALA A 83 -6.08 -25.85 12.94
C ALA A 83 -5.10 -25.69 14.11
N LEU A 84 -4.87 -24.46 14.59
CA LEU A 84 -4.01 -24.18 15.74
C LEU A 84 -4.60 -24.75 17.04
N ALA A 85 -5.89 -24.51 17.29
CA ALA A 85 -6.60 -25.05 18.46
C ALA A 85 -6.52 -26.58 18.48
N LYS A 86 -6.77 -27.24 17.34
CA LYS A 86 -6.67 -28.69 17.20
C LYS A 86 -5.26 -29.20 17.51
N LYS A 87 -4.22 -28.53 17.01
CA LYS A 87 -2.82 -28.91 17.24
C LYS A 87 -2.42 -28.84 18.72
N VAL A 88 -3.07 -27.97 19.50
CA VAL A 88 -2.83 -27.83 20.94
C VAL A 88 -3.73 -28.76 21.78
N ILE A 89 -5.00 -28.93 21.38
CA ILE A 89 -6.02 -29.64 22.16
C ILE A 89 -6.00 -31.15 21.90
N GLN A 90 -5.79 -31.58 20.65
CA GLN A 90 -5.80 -32.98 20.31
C GLN A 90 -4.45 -33.62 20.63
N GLU A 91 -4.46 -34.57 21.57
CA GLU A 91 -3.28 -35.39 21.85
C GLU A 91 -2.96 -36.30 20.65
N LYS A 92 -1.67 -36.40 20.31
CA LYS A 92 -1.22 -37.24 19.20
C LYS A 92 -1.63 -38.70 19.42
N GLY A 93 -2.23 -39.32 18.41
CA GLY A 93 -2.66 -40.71 18.43
C GLY A 93 -3.96 -40.98 19.19
N LYS A 94 -4.64 -39.94 19.70
CA LYS A 94 -5.96 -40.07 20.33
C LYS A 94 -7.06 -39.47 19.45
N GLU A 95 -8.23 -40.09 19.52
CA GLU A 95 -9.45 -39.55 18.91
C GLU A 95 -9.83 -38.21 19.57
N LEU A 96 -10.47 -37.35 18.79
CA LEU A 96 -10.88 -36.04 19.26
C LEU A 96 -12.09 -36.18 20.18
N SER A 97 -11.91 -35.83 21.46
CA SER A 97 -13.02 -35.82 22.42
C SER A 97 -14.10 -34.78 22.06
N ASN A 98 -15.34 -35.01 22.51
CA ASN A 98 -16.45 -34.07 22.34
C ASN A 98 -16.14 -32.68 22.89
N TRP A 99 -15.49 -32.60 24.06
CA TRP A 99 -15.01 -31.33 24.62
C TRP A 99 -14.01 -30.64 23.69
N GLY A 100 -13.07 -31.41 23.14
CA GLY A 100 -12.07 -30.90 22.22
C GLY A 100 -12.71 -30.36 20.95
N MET A 101 -13.66 -31.09 20.36
CA MET A 101 -14.41 -30.65 19.20
C MET A 101 -15.15 -29.32 19.45
N ILE A 102 -15.92 -29.23 20.53
CA ILE A 102 -16.67 -28.01 20.88
C ILE A 102 -15.70 -26.84 21.12
N SER A 103 -14.60 -27.06 21.84
CA SER A 103 -13.62 -26.01 22.12
C SER A 103 -12.91 -25.52 20.86
N ILE A 104 -12.55 -26.42 19.94
CA ILE A 104 -11.92 -26.08 18.66
C ILE A 104 -12.88 -25.26 17.81
N MET A 105 -14.11 -25.73 17.61
CA MET A 105 -15.11 -25.05 16.79
C MET A 105 -15.52 -23.70 17.42
N GLY A 106 -15.69 -23.66 18.74
CA GLY A 106 -15.96 -22.43 19.49
C GLY A 106 -14.83 -21.41 19.40
N SER A 107 -13.56 -21.86 19.47
CA SER A 107 -12.39 -20.99 19.28
C SER A 107 -12.39 -20.38 17.88
N GLY A 108 -12.60 -21.20 16.85
CA GLY A 108 -12.68 -20.74 15.48
C GLY A 108 -13.80 -19.72 15.28
N LEU A 109 -15.00 -20.03 15.78
CA LEU A 109 -16.19 -19.19 15.64
C LEU A 109 -15.99 -17.82 16.31
N VAL A 110 -15.56 -17.80 17.57
CA VAL A 110 -15.40 -16.55 18.33
C VAL A 110 -14.32 -15.67 17.73
N GLY A 111 -13.14 -16.22 17.43
CA GLY A 111 -12.03 -15.41 16.91
C GLY A 111 -12.28 -14.89 15.49
N ALA A 112 -12.83 -15.72 14.60
CA ALA A 112 -13.13 -15.30 13.23
C ALA A 112 -14.24 -14.22 13.19
N LEU A 113 -15.25 -14.34 14.05
CA LEU A 113 -16.31 -13.33 14.14
C LEU A 113 -15.86 -12.06 14.87
N ALA A 114 -14.97 -12.15 15.86
CA ALA A 114 -14.38 -10.96 16.47
C ALA A 114 -13.65 -10.13 15.42
N TYR A 115 -12.91 -10.77 14.50
CA TYR A 115 -12.28 -10.05 13.39
C TYR A 115 -13.30 -9.53 12.37
N THR A 116 -14.41 -10.24 12.16
CA THR A 116 -15.49 -9.79 11.26
C THR A 116 -16.03 -8.41 11.65
N PHE A 117 -16.14 -8.16 12.95
CA PHE A 117 -16.69 -6.92 13.50
C PHE A 117 -15.59 -6.00 14.06
N SER A 118 -14.34 -6.19 13.66
CA SER A 118 -13.25 -5.28 14.03
C SER A 118 -13.28 -4.05 13.13
N ASP A 119 -13.22 -2.87 13.73
CA ASP A 119 -13.40 -1.55 13.11
C ASP A 119 -12.64 -1.41 11.77
N SER A 120 -11.32 -1.51 11.82
CA SER A 120 -10.47 -1.29 10.63
C SER A 120 -10.71 -2.31 9.51
N PHE A 121 -11.02 -3.57 9.87
CA PHE A 121 -11.26 -4.62 8.87
C PHE A 121 -12.64 -4.49 8.24
N TRP A 122 -13.67 -4.18 9.03
CA TRP A 122 -15.02 -4.00 8.53
C TRP A 122 -15.11 -2.78 7.62
N PHE A 123 -14.45 -1.67 7.98
CA PHE A 123 -14.38 -0.48 7.14
C PHE A 123 -13.85 -0.81 5.73
N SER A 124 -12.76 -1.59 5.65
CA SER A 124 -12.17 -2.03 4.38
C SER A 124 -13.00 -3.07 3.64
N ALA A 125 -13.93 -3.76 4.31
CA ALA A 125 -14.75 -4.81 3.72
C ALA A 125 -15.96 -4.30 2.92
N VAL A 126 -16.32 -3.02 3.10
CA VAL A 126 -17.56 -2.43 2.57
C VAL A 126 -17.34 -1.38 1.47
N GLU A 127 -16.12 -1.26 0.95
CA GLU A 127 -15.78 -0.34 -0.15
C GLU A 127 -14.73 -0.94 -1.10
N ALA A 128 -14.63 -0.42 -2.32
CA ALA A 128 -13.68 -0.88 -3.34
C ALA A 128 -12.24 -0.44 -3.03
N GLU A 129 -11.57 -1.24 -2.19
CA GLU A 129 -10.20 -1.01 -1.75
C GLU A 129 -9.33 -2.27 -1.84
N VAL A 130 -8.02 -2.07 -1.99
CA VAL A 130 -7.05 -3.17 -2.19
C VAL A 130 -6.81 -3.99 -0.92
N TYR A 131 -7.11 -3.44 0.24
CA TYR A 131 -6.78 -4.02 1.55
C TYR A 131 -7.59 -5.28 1.87
N ALA A 132 -8.84 -5.38 1.39
CA ALA A 132 -9.67 -6.57 1.55
C ALA A 132 -9.05 -7.79 0.84
N LEU A 133 -8.65 -7.61 -0.42
CA LEU A 133 -8.00 -8.66 -1.20
C LEU A 133 -6.59 -8.98 -0.68
N SER A 134 -5.86 -7.97 -0.19
CA SER A 134 -4.56 -8.18 0.47
C SER A 134 -4.67 -9.03 1.75
N SER A 135 -5.71 -8.78 2.55
CA SER A 135 -6.01 -9.57 3.75
C SER A 135 -6.35 -11.03 3.39
N LEU A 136 -7.08 -11.25 2.30
CA LEU A 136 -7.36 -12.59 1.80
C LEU A 136 -6.08 -13.34 1.42
N CYS A 137 -5.17 -12.71 0.68
CA CYS A 137 -3.89 -13.32 0.33
C CYS A 137 -3.11 -13.75 1.58
N THR A 138 -3.06 -12.89 2.59
CA THR A 138 -2.38 -13.16 3.88
C THR A 138 -3.03 -14.34 4.60
N ALA A 139 -4.37 -14.36 4.69
CA ALA A 139 -5.11 -15.44 5.34
C ALA A 139 -4.95 -16.78 4.62
N VAL A 140 -5.02 -16.79 3.28
CA VAL A 140 -4.83 -17.99 2.45
C VAL A 140 -3.42 -18.55 2.62
N VAL A 141 -2.39 -17.70 2.57
CA VAL A 141 -1.00 -18.15 2.71
C VAL A 141 -0.73 -18.69 4.12
N PHE A 142 -1.18 -17.97 5.15
CA PHE A 142 -0.95 -18.42 6.52
C PHE A 142 -1.73 -19.71 6.85
N TRP A 143 -2.95 -19.86 6.32
CA TRP A 143 -3.66 -21.13 6.36
C TRP A 143 -2.93 -22.23 5.58
N ALA A 144 -2.45 -21.94 4.37
CA ALA A 144 -1.79 -22.92 3.50
C ALA A 144 -0.51 -23.48 4.14
N ILE A 145 0.26 -22.66 4.88
CA ILE A 145 1.46 -23.18 5.57
C ILE A 145 1.10 -24.08 6.75
N LEU A 146 -0.01 -23.83 7.45
CA LEU A 146 -0.53 -24.75 8.46
C LEU A 146 -1.05 -26.03 7.83
N LYS A 147 -1.64 -25.94 6.64
CA LYS A 147 -2.03 -27.11 5.84
C LYS A 147 -0.81 -27.92 5.43
N TRP A 148 0.25 -27.26 4.96
CA TRP A 148 1.52 -27.90 4.66
C TRP A 148 2.09 -28.59 5.90
N ASP A 149 2.12 -27.94 7.07
CA ASP A 149 2.63 -28.51 8.32
C ASP A 149 1.91 -29.83 8.68
N GLN A 150 0.59 -29.89 8.50
CA GLN A 150 -0.18 -31.11 8.76
C GLN A 150 0.19 -32.27 7.83
N HIS A 151 0.52 -31.97 6.56
CA HIS A 151 0.76 -32.95 5.51
C HIS A 151 2.25 -33.10 5.15
N ALA A 152 3.17 -32.48 5.88
CA ALA A 152 4.58 -32.33 5.46
C ALA A 152 5.35 -33.65 5.22
N ASP A 153 4.83 -34.77 5.73
CA ASP A 153 5.42 -36.10 5.59
C ASP A 153 4.79 -36.92 4.44
N GLU A 154 3.73 -36.41 3.81
CA GLU A 154 3.09 -37.04 2.66
C GLU A 154 3.88 -36.78 1.37
N PRO A 155 3.85 -37.74 0.41
CA PRO A 155 4.26 -37.47 -0.96
C PRO A 155 3.53 -36.23 -1.50
N ASP A 156 4.25 -35.35 -2.21
CA ASP A 156 3.73 -34.12 -2.82
C ASP A 156 3.33 -32.97 -1.88
N SER A 157 3.63 -33.06 -0.58
CA SER A 157 3.33 -32.00 0.38
C SER A 157 3.89 -30.63 -0.02
N ASP A 158 5.05 -30.57 -0.67
CA ASP A 158 5.71 -29.34 -1.11
C ASP A 158 4.87 -28.53 -2.14
N ARG A 159 3.81 -29.10 -2.74
CA ARG A 159 2.85 -28.35 -3.59
C ARG A 159 2.22 -27.17 -2.87
N TRP A 160 2.04 -27.27 -1.54
CA TRP A 160 1.53 -26.17 -0.73
C TRP A 160 2.53 -25.00 -0.65
N LEU A 161 3.83 -25.28 -0.64
CA LEU A 161 4.86 -24.23 -0.66
C LEU A 161 4.89 -23.52 -2.02
N ILE A 162 4.68 -24.28 -3.11
CA ILE A 162 4.53 -23.71 -4.46
C ILE A 162 3.26 -22.87 -4.55
N PHE A 163 2.14 -23.34 -4.00
CA PHE A 163 0.90 -22.58 -3.92
C PHE A 163 1.07 -21.28 -3.13
N ILE A 164 1.78 -21.32 -2.00
CA ILE A 164 2.14 -20.11 -1.23
C ILE A 164 2.95 -19.14 -2.09
N ALA A 165 3.97 -19.64 -2.81
CA ALA A 165 4.78 -18.81 -3.70
C ALA A 165 3.94 -18.16 -4.81
N TYR A 166 2.98 -18.89 -5.37
CA TYR A 166 2.05 -18.34 -6.37
C TYR A 166 1.16 -17.23 -5.81
N VAL A 167 0.54 -17.45 -4.64
CA VAL A 167 -0.30 -16.43 -3.98
C VAL A 167 0.53 -15.22 -3.54
N MET A 168 1.78 -15.42 -3.12
CA MET A 168 2.74 -14.33 -2.88
C MET A 168 2.97 -13.51 -4.15
N GLY A 169 3.20 -14.15 -5.31
CA GLY A 169 3.29 -13.48 -6.60
C GLY A 169 2.05 -12.67 -6.97
N LEU A 170 0.86 -13.28 -6.86
CA LEU A 170 -0.42 -12.61 -7.13
C LEU A 170 -0.65 -11.42 -6.21
N SER A 171 -0.27 -11.54 -4.93
CA SER A 171 -0.48 -10.48 -3.95
C SER A 171 0.30 -9.21 -4.28
N ILE A 172 1.44 -9.30 -4.98
CA ILE A 172 2.18 -8.11 -5.45
C ILE A 172 1.30 -7.28 -6.42
N GLY A 173 0.51 -7.95 -7.26
CA GLY A 173 -0.49 -7.34 -8.14
C GLY A 173 -1.72 -6.75 -7.42
N VAL A 174 -1.76 -6.81 -6.09
CA VAL A 174 -2.81 -6.24 -5.23
C VAL A 174 -2.18 -5.25 -4.25
N HIS A 175 -1.36 -5.74 -3.32
CA HIS A 175 -0.64 -4.98 -2.31
C HIS A 175 0.48 -5.82 -1.64
N LEU A 176 1.58 -5.18 -1.26
CA LEU A 176 2.80 -5.84 -0.75
C LEU A 176 2.72 -6.41 0.68
N LEU A 177 1.61 -6.21 1.41
CA LEU A 177 1.52 -6.52 2.85
C LEU A 177 1.63 -8.02 3.14
N ASN A 178 1.18 -8.88 2.21
CA ASN A 178 1.26 -10.33 2.36
C ASN A 178 2.71 -10.84 2.50
N LEU A 179 3.70 -10.13 1.94
CA LEU A 179 5.12 -10.49 2.06
C LEU A 179 5.59 -10.53 3.53
N LEU A 180 4.92 -9.79 4.42
CA LEU A 180 5.23 -9.74 5.85
C LEU A 180 4.92 -11.06 6.58
N ALA A 181 4.18 -12.00 5.95
CA ALA A 181 3.96 -13.34 6.50
C ALA A 181 5.17 -14.28 6.31
N ILE A 182 6.11 -13.97 5.41
CA ILE A 182 7.24 -14.83 5.05
C ILE A 182 8.10 -15.23 6.27
N PRO A 183 8.49 -14.31 7.17
CA PRO A 183 9.27 -14.68 8.35
C PRO A 183 8.57 -15.72 9.25
N ALA A 184 7.24 -15.60 9.42
CA ALA A 184 6.46 -16.57 10.17
C ALA A 184 6.39 -17.94 9.46
N ILE A 185 6.20 -17.95 8.13
CA ILE A 185 6.19 -19.16 7.30
C ILE A 185 7.53 -19.90 7.38
N ALA A 186 8.65 -19.17 7.33
CA ALA A 186 9.99 -19.74 7.44
C ALA A 186 10.19 -20.49 8.77
N LEU A 187 9.62 -19.97 9.86
CA LEU A 187 9.65 -20.66 11.16
C LEU A 187 8.74 -21.88 11.22
N VAL A 188 7.55 -21.85 10.60
CA VAL A 188 6.71 -23.06 10.49
C VAL A 188 7.49 -24.16 9.78
N TYR A 189 8.14 -23.82 8.66
CA TYR A 189 9.00 -24.75 7.92
C TYR A 189 10.13 -25.30 8.79
N TYR A 190 10.87 -24.42 9.47
CA TYR A 190 11.98 -24.81 10.34
C TYR A 190 11.53 -25.73 11.49
N PHE A 191 10.48 -25.35 12.22
CA PHE A 191 10.00 -26.14 13.35
C PHE A 191 9.42 -27.49 12.91
N ARG A 192 8.86 -27.60 11.70
CA ARG A 192 8.38 -28.88 11.18
C ARG A 192 9.52 -29.80 10.73
N ARG A 193 10.51 -29.28 10.00
CA ARG A 193 11.59 -30.11 9.43
C ARG A 193 12.74 -30.37 10.41
N SER A 194 12.91 -29.55 11.44
CA SER A 194 13.97 -29.73 12.42
C SER A 194 13.64 -30.80 13.45
N LYS A 195 14.52 -31.81 13.58
CA LYS A 195 14.40 -32.86 14.61
C LYS A 195 14.59 -32.33 16.03
N ALA A 196 15.45 -31.31 16.20
CA ALA A 196 15.74 -30.67 17.47
C ALA A 196 15.87 -29.15 17.26
N PRO A 197 14.76 -28.40 17.33
CA PRO A 197 14.80 -26.95 17.19
C PRO A 197 15.65 -26.29 18.29
N THR A 198 16.50 -25.34 17.90
CA THR A 198 17.36 -24.57 18.82
C THR A 198 17.11 -23.07 18.67
N SER A 199 17.50 -22.27 19.67
CA SER A 199 17.38 -20.81 19.59
C SER A 199 18.18 -20.22 18.43
N SER A 200 19.41 -20.70 18.20
CA SER A 200 20.25 -20.26 17.07
C SER A 200 19.65 -20.65 15.72
N GLY A 201 19.07 -21.85 15.61
CA GLY A 201 18.39 -22.26 14.37
C GLY A 201 17.09 -21.49 14.13
N THR A 202 16.38 -21.12 15.20
CA THR A 202 15.20 -20.24 15.12
C THR A 202 15.59 -18.86 14.60
N LEU A 203 16.66 -18.27 15.16
CA LEU A 203 17.19 -16.98 14.68
C LEU A 203 17.64 -17.06 13.22
N LEU A 204 18.35 -18.12 12.84
CA LEU A 204 18.79 -18.31 11.45
C LEU A 204 17.61 -18.46 10.49
N ALA A 205 16.56 -19.20 10.87
CA ALA A 205 15.36 -19.34 10.06
C ALA A 205 14.59 -18.01 9.93
N LEU A 206 14.56 -17.19 10.99
CA LEU A 206 13.99 -15.85 10.94
C LEU A 206 14.79 -14.93 10.00
N LEU A 207 16.12 -14.92 10.11
CA LEU A 207 17.01 -14.16 9.21
C LEU A 207 16.85 -14.63 7.77
N ALA A 208 16.72 -15.94 7.52
CA ALA A 208 16.45 -16.47 6.19
C ALA A 208 15.09 -16.03 5.65
N GLY A 209 14.05 -16.01 6.50
CA GLY A 209 12.73 -15.48 6.13
C GLY A 209 12.76 -13.99 5.78
N MET A 210 13.46 -13.17 6.55
CA MET A 210 13.67 -11.74 6.24
C MET A 210 14.48 -11.54 4.96
N PHE A 211 15.49 -12.39 4.71
CA PHE A 211 16.23 -12.37 3.46
C PHE A 211 15.34 -12.73 2.26
N ILE A 212 14.48 -13.75 2.38
CA ILE A 212 13.51 -14.10 1.32
C ILE A 212 12.54 -12.94 1.06
N LEU A 213 12.03 -12.31 2.12
CA LEU A 213 11.20 -11.12 2.01
C LEU A 213 11.92 -10.02 1.24
N ALA A 214 13.15 -9.66 1.65
CA ALA A 214 13.95 -8.64 0.98
C ALA A 214 14.28 -9.01 -0.48
N PHE A 215 14.56 -10.29 -0.75
CA PHE A 215 14.80 -10.79 -2.10
C PHE A 215 13.56 -10.67 -2.99
N ILE A 216 12.36 -10.96 -2.48
CA ILE A 216 11.13 -10.77 -3.25
C ILE A 216 10.86 -9.27 -3.42
N GLN A 217 10.89 -8.49 -2.34
CA GLN A 217 10.57 -7.06 -2.34
C GLN A 217 11.51 -6.25 -3.25
N TYR A 218 12.82 -6.44 -3.12
CA TYR A 218 13.79 -5.67 -3.90
C TYR A 218 14.20 -6.45 -5.14
N GLY A 219 14.68 -7.69 -4.97
CA GLY A 219 15.22 -8.50 -6.06
C GLY A 219 14.21 -8.80 -7.17
N ILE A 220 12.99 -9.23 -6.82
CA ILE A 220 11.96 -9.59 -7.79
C ILE A 220 11.16 -8.36 -8.23
N VAL A 221 10.54 -7.62 -7.30
CA VAL A 221 9.60 -6.54 -7.68
C VAL A 221 10.33 -5.38 -8.36
N GLN A 222 11.43 -4.89 -7.77
CA GLN A 222 12.11 -3.69 -8.27
C GLN A 222 13.23 -4.03 -9.27
N TYR A 223 14.16 -4.91 -8.90
CA TYR A 223 15.38 -5.13 -9.69
C TYR A 223 15.15 -5.90 -11.00
N ILE A 224 14.14 -6.77 -11.09
CA ILE A 224 13.78 -7.39 -12.39
C ILE A 224 13.37 -6.30 -13.39
N ILE A 225 12.55 -5.34 -12.98
CA ILE A 225 12.12 -4.24 -13.86
C ILE A 225 13.30 -3.31 -14.14
N LYS A 226 14.13 -2.99 -13.13
CA LYS A 226 15.34 -2.18 -13.32
C LYS A 226 16.25 -2.82 -14.36
N PHE A 227 16.60 -4.09 -14.19
CA PHE A 227 17.50 -4.79 -15.12
C PHE A 227 16.89 -4.96 -16.50
N ALA A 228 15.57 -5.15 -16.62
CA ALA A 228 14.89 -5.12 -17.91
C ALA A 228 15.01 -3.73 -18.59
N ALA A 229 14.82 -2.64 -17.84
CA ALA A 229 14.94 -1.27 -18.36
C ALA A 229 16.36 -0.94 -18.82
N TYR A 230 17.39 -1.29 -18.04
CA TYR A 230 18.79 -1.09 -18.42
C TYR A 230 19.25 -2.02 -19.55
N SER A 231 18.69 -3.24 -19.63
CA SER A 231 18.89 -4.10 -20.81
C SER A 231 18.29 -3.46 -22.05
N ASP A 232 17.09 -2.87 -21.95
CA ASP A 232 16.47 -2.13 -23.05
C ASP A 232 17.28 -0.90 -23.46
N LEU A 233 17.81 -0.16 -22.48
CA LEU A 233 18.72 0.96 -22.71
C LEU A 233 19.93 0.52 -23.54
N PHE A 234 20.60 -0.59 -23.18
CA PHE A 234 21.74 -1.10 -23.93
C PHE A 234 21.36 -1.46 -25.37
N PHE A 235 20.25 -2.17 -25.57
CA PHE A 235 19.82 -2.60 -26.91
C PHE A 235 19.43 -1.41 -27.80
N VAL A 236 18.70 -0.44 -27.24
CA VAL A 236 18.24 0.73 -28.00
C VAL A 236 19.39 1.70 -28.27
N ASN A 237 20.09 2.13 -27.21
CA ASN A 237 21.07 3.21 -27.33
C ASN A 237 22.42 2.74 -27.87
N THR A 238 22.82 1.49 -27.61
CA THR A 238 24.14 0.97 -28.04
C THR A 238 24.04 0.10 -29.28
N LEU A 239 23.02 -0.76 -29.39
CA LEU A 239 22.86 -1.67 -30.55
C LEU A 239 21.95 -1.09 -31.65
N GLY A 240 21.28 0.04 -31.42
CA GLY A 240 20.41 0.69 -32.41
C GLY A 240 19.11 -0.07 -32.69
N MET A 241 18.65 -0.90 -31.75
CA MET A 241 17.41 -1.67 -31.89
C MET A 241 16.18 -0.88 -31.44
N GLY A 242 14.99 -1.36 -31.78
CA GLY A 242 13.73 -0.72 -31.34
C GLY A 242 13.46 -0.90 -29.83
N PHE A 243 12.69 0.04 -29.26
CA PHE A 243 12.24 -0.02 -27.86
C PHE A 243 11.56 -1.35 -27.52
N GLY A 244 11.88 -1.91 -26.35
CA GLY A 244 11.37 -3.19 -25.86
C GLY A 244 12.16 -4.42 -26.31
N SER A 245 13.12 -4.28 -27.23
CA SER A 245 13.95 -5.40 -27.70
C SER A 245 14.85 -5.97 -26.59
N GLY A 246 15.45 -5.12 -25.76
CA GLY A 246 16.26 -5.56 -24.63
C GLY A 246 15.41 -6.13 -23.49
N VAL A 247 14.19 -5.60 -23.27
CA VAL A 247 13.23 -6.22 -22.34
C VAL A 247 12.87 -7.64 -22.77
N ALA A 248 12.58 -7.86 -24.05
CA ALA A 248 12.23 -9.18 -24.59
C ALA A 248 13.40 -10.17 -24.46
N PHE A 249 14.61 -9.73 -24.78
CA PHE A 249 15.81 -10.54 -24.62
C PHE A 249 16.10 -10.88 -23.15
N PHE A 250 15.94 -9.91 -22.25
CA PHE A 250 16.08 -10.13 -20.81
C PHE A 250 15.06 -11.16 -20.29
N GLY A 251 13.80 -11.07 -20.72
CA GLY A 251 12.76 -12.06 -20.40
C GLY A 251 13.12 -13.46 -20.89
N LEU A 252 13.68 -13.60 -22.09
CA LEU A 252 14.17 -14.87 -22.63
C LEU A 252 15.29 -15.47 -21.75
N LEU A 253 16.24 -14.64 -21.27
CA LEU A 253 17.30 -15.11 -20.38
C LEU A 253 16.77 -15.58 -19.02
N ILE A 254 15.75 -14.93 -18.46
CA ILE A 254 15.07 -15.41 -17.25
C ILE A 254 14.47 -16.80 -17.51
N ILE A 255 13.76 -16.98 -18.62
CA ILE A 255 13.14 -18.26 -18.98
C ILE A 255 14.19 -19.36 -19.13
N ILE A 256 15.29 -19.09 -19.86
CA ILE A 256 16.39 -20.04 -20.04
C ILE A 256 17.03 -20.37 -18.69
N SER A 257 17.35 -19.36 -17.88
CA SER A 257 18.01 -19.55 -16.59
C SER A 257 17.18 -20.43 -15.65
N LEU A 258 15.90 -20.10 -15.48
CA LEU A 258 14.99 -20.85 -14.60
C LEU A 258 14.71 -22.25 -15.15
N THR A 259 14.40 -22.39 -16.44
CA THR A 259 14.07 -23.69 -17.05
C THR A 259 15.25 -24.64 -17.00
N SER A 260 16.44 -24.20 -17.43
CA SER A 260 17.64 -25.02 -17.37
C SER A 260 18.04 -25.34 -15.92
N GLY A 261 17.87 -24.41 -14.98
CA GLY A 261 18.10 -24.64 -13.56
C GLY A 261 17.17 -25.72 -12.98
N ILE A 262 15.88 -25.67 -13.33
CA ILE A 262 14.88 -26.67 -12.93
C ILE A 262 15.25 -28.03 -13.53
N LEU A 263 15.54 -28.10 -14.83
CA LEU A 263 15.93 -29.35 -15.48
C LEU A 263 17.19 -29.95 -14.83
N TYR A 264 18.21 -29.13 -14.52
CA TYR A 264 19.40 -29.56 -13.79
C TYR A 264 19.05 -30.12 -12.40
N SER A 265 18.16 -29.46 -11.66
CA SER A 265 17.76 -29.92 -10.33
C SER A 265 17.05 -31.29 -10.35
N ILE A 266 16.45 -31.67 -11.49
CA ILE A 266 15.81 -32.98 -11.68
C ILE A 266 16.84 -34.04 -12.11
N ASN A 267 17.59 -33.77 -13.19
CA ASN A 267 18.40 -34.80 -13.86
C ASN A 267 19.90 -34.74 -13.55
N GLY A 268 20.40 -33.66 -12.96
CA GLY A 268 21.83 -33.45 -12.67
C GLY A 268 22.72 -33.18 -13.89
N ASN A 269 22.13 -32.91 -15.06
CA ASN A 269 22.88 -32.71 -16.30
C ASN A 269 23.72 -31.41 -16.26
N LYS A 270 25.04 -31.54 -16.44
CA LYS A 270 25.98 -30.42 -16.39
C LYS A 270 25.72 -29.35 -17.47
N LEU A 271 25.22 -29.72 -18.64
CA LEU A 271 24.86 -28.76 -19.69
C LEU A 271 23.74 -27.83 -19.22
N ASN A 272 22.71 -28.37 -18.58
CA ASN A 272 21.62 -27.58 -18.02
C ASN A 272 22.12 -26.61 -16.94
N LEU A 273 23.08 -27.05 -16.12
CA LEU A 273 23.71 -26.17 -15.13
C LEU A 273 24.50 -25.04 -15.79
N MET A 274 25.30 -25.34 -16.82
CA MET A 274 26.07 -24.33 -17.55
C MET A 274 25.16 -23.32 -18.25
N LEU A 275 24.07 -23.78 -18.87
CA LEU A 275 23.07 -22.90 -19.49
C LEU A 275 22.39 -22.02 -18.45
N ALA A 276 22.00 -22.58 -17.30
CA ALA A 276 21.36 -21.84 -16.23
C ALA A 276 22.26 -20.72 -15.68
N ILE A 277 23.52 -21.06 -15.40
CA ILE A 277 24.54 -20.12 -14.91
C ILE A 277 24.88 -19.08 -15.98
N GLY A 278 25.11 -19.50 -17.23
CA GLY A 278 25.46 -18.60 -18.32
C GLY A 278 24.36 -17.57 -18.58
N ALA A 279 23.10 -18.01 -18.64
CA ALA A 279 21.97 -17.10 -18.77
C ALA A 279 21.81 -16.17 -17.56
N PHE A 280 22.01 -16.69 -16.34
CA PHE A 280 21.97 -15.87 -15.10
C PHE A 280 23.07 -14.82 -15.04
N VAL A 281 24.30 -15.16 -15.41
CA VAL A 281 25.40 -14.20 -15.43
C VAL A 281 25.14 -13.15 -16.51
N LEU A 282 24.67 -13.55 -17.68
CA LEU A 282 24.37 -12.62 -18.77
C LEU A 282 23.23 -11.66 -18.40
N LEU A 283 22.14 -12.15 -17.80
CA LEU A 283 21.02 -11.28 -17.41
C LEU A 283 21.43 -10.26 -16.34
N MET A 284 22.24 -10.67 -15.37
CA MET A 284 22.76 -9.77 -14.33
C MET A 284 23.73 -8.75 -14.92
N THR A 285 24.57 -9.16 -15.87
CA THR A 285 25.54 -8.27 -16.53
C THR A 285 24.87 -7.24 -17.43
N LEU A 286 23.84 -7.63 -18.19
CA LEU A 286 23.09 -6.69 -19.04
C LEU A 286 22.33 -5.65 -18.21
N GLY A 287 21.75 -6.05 -17.08
CA GLY A 287 20.99 -5.14 -16.23
C GLY A 287 21.86 -4.25 -15.31
N GLY A 288 22.96 -4.78 -14.78
CA GLY A 288 23.79 -4.10 -13.77
C GLY A 288 25.23 -3.81 -14.17
N GLY A 289 25.63 -4.12 -15.41
CA GLY A 289 27.01 -3.99 -15.87
C GLY A 289 27.99 -4.81 -15.02
N ILE A 290 29.16 -4.23 -14.71
CA ILE A 290 30.20 -4.86 -13.88
C ILE A 290 29.66 -5.18 -12.48
N SER A 291 28.87 -4.27 -11.89
CA SER A 291 28.29 -4.50 -10.57
C SER A 291 27.36 -5.72 -10.57
N GLY A 292 26.55 -5.86 -11.62
CA GLY A 292 25.69 -7.03 -11.82
C GLY A 292 26.48 -8.33 -11.96
N LEU A 293 27.58 -8.32 -12.71
CA LEU A 293 28.48 -9.47 -12.83
C LEU A 293 29.08 -9.88 -11.46
N VAL A 294 29.55 -8.92 -10.68
CA VAL A 294 30.11 -9.17 -9.34
C VAL A 294 29.04 -9.75 -8.41
N VAL A 295 27.83 -9.17 -8.40
CA VAL A 295 26.71 -9.68 -7.61
C VAL A 295 26.35 -11.11 -8.04
N ALA A 296 26.30 -11.40 -9.34
CA ALA A 296 26.03 -12.75 -9.85
C ALA A 296 27.08 -13.76 -9.37
N ALA A 297 28.36 -13.39 -9.42
CA ALA A 297 29.45 -14.23 -8.93
C ALA A 297 29.32 -14.50 -7.43
N ILE A 298 29.02 -13.48 -6.62
CA ILE A 298 28.79 -13.61 -5.17
C ILE A 298 27.60 -14.53 -4.88
N LEU A 299 26.47 -14.35 -5.57
CA LEU A 299 25.28 -15.19 -5.37
C LEU A 299 25.55 -16.65 -5.73
N LEU A 300 26.21 -16.91 -6.87
CA LEU A 300 26.58 -18.27 -7.28
C LEU A 300 27.59 -18.90 -6.34
N ALA A 301 28.59 -18.13 -5.86
CA ALA A 301 29.54 -18.59 -4.86
C ALA A 301 28.86 -18.89 -3.52
N GLY A 302 27.92 -18.06 -3.07
CA GLY A 302 27.13 -18.32 -1.88
C GLY A 302 26.29 -19.59 -2.00
N LEU A 303 25.63 -19.79 -3.16
CA LEU A 303 24.88 -21.01 -3.45
C LEU A 303 25.76 -22.27 -3.42
N GLU A 304 26.97 -22.21 -3.97
CA GLU A 304 27.87 -23.36 -4.04
C GLU A 304 28.63 -23.61 -2.74
N TYR A 305 29.33 -22.61 -2.21
CA TYR A 305 30.28 -22.79 -1.10
C TYR A 305 29.63 -22.68 0.28
N ILE A 306 28.59 -21.85 0.43
CA ILE A 306 27.89 -21.66 1.71
C ILE A 306 26.71 -22.63 1.80
N LEU A 307 25.83 -22.62 0.81
CA LEU A 307 24.59 -23.41 0.86
C LEU A 307 24.76 -24.85 0.36
N LYS A 308 25.83 -25.12 -0.40
CA LYS A 308 26.11 -26.41 -1.07
C LYS A 308 24.90 -26.90 -1.86
N ILE A 309 24.34 -26.00 -2.67
CA ILE A 309 23.03 -26.18 -3.29
C ILE A 309 23.00 -27.35 -4.29
N ARG A 310 24.15 -27.70 -4.89
CA ARG A 310 24.29 -28.84 -5.80
C ARG A 310 24.10 -30.19 -5.09
N ASP A 311 24.43 -30.28 -3.81
CA ASP A 311 24.15 -31.46 -2.98
C ASP A 311 22.67 -31.53 -2.57
N LYS A 312 21.96 -30.39 -2.65
CA LYS A 312 20.57 -30.21 -2.20
C LYS A 312 19.61 -29.96 -3.37
N ARG A 313 19.72 -30.76 -4.43
CA ARG A 313 18.94 -30.60 -5.69
C ARG A 313 17.42 -30.46 -5.49
N ARG A 314 16.83 -31.17 -4.51
CA ARG A 314 15.39 -31.01 -4.17
C ARG A 314 15.06 -29.59 -3.68
N VAL A 315 15.89 -29.03 -2.81
CA VAL A 315 15.69 -27.65 -2.29
C VAL A 315 15.87 -26.64 -3.41
N LEU A 316 16.87 -26.85 -4.28
CA LEU A 316 17.06 -26.03 -5.48
C LEU A 316 15.83 -26.05 -6.38
N ASN A 317 15.31 -27.25 -6.68
CA ASN A 317 14.12 -27.42 -7.50
C ASN A 317 12.93 -26.64 -6.93
N LEU A 318 12.64 -26.83 -5.65
CA LEU A 318 11.55 -26.14 -4.97
C LEU A 318 11.73 -24.61 -4.99
N ALA A 319 12.94 -24.11 -4.74
CA ALA A 319 13.24 -22.69 -4.77
C ALA A 319 13.03 -22.09 -6.18
N LEU A 320 13.54 -22.75 -7.23
CA LEU A 320 13.40 -22.28 -8.61
C LEU A 320 11.93 -22.31 -9.07
N ILE A 321 11.19 -23.37 -8.76
CA ILE A 321 9.75 -23.44 -9.08
C ILE A 321 8.99 -22.36 -8.31
N SER A 322 9.32 -22.11 -7.04
CA SER A 322 8.71 -21.03 -6.26
C SER A 322 8.96 -19.66 -6.91
N VAL A 323 10.18 -19.39 -7.37
CA VAL A 323 10.50 -18.15 -8.11
C VAL A 323 9.69 -18.05 -9.40
N VAL A 324 9.54 -19.14 -10.17
CA VAL A 324 8.69 -19.16 -11.38
C VAL A 324 7.26 -18.79 -11.04
N PHE A 325 6.67 -19.36 -9.99
CA PHE A 325 5.28 -19.07 -9.62
C PHE A 325 5.09 -17.67 -9.03
N ILE A 326 6.10 -17.11 -8.35
CA ILE A 326 6.10 -15.70 -7.92
C ILE A 326 6.10 -14.78 -9.15
N ILE A 327 7.01 -15.01 -10.10
CA ILE A 327 7.10 -14.21 -11.35
C ILE A 327 5.80 -14.35 -12.16
N PHE A 328 5.23 -15.56 -12.22
CA PHE A 328 3.97 -15.79 -12.91
C PHE A 328 2.82 -14.98 -12.30
N GLY A 329 2.68 -14.95 -10.97
CA GLY A 329 1.70 -14.10 -10.30
C GLY A 329 1.98 -12.60 -10.48
N TYR A 330 3.26 -12.21 -10.43
CA TYR A 330 3.70 -10.83 -10.67
C TYR A 330 3.43 -10.37 -12.11
N GLY A 331 3.29 -11.31 -13.06
CA GLY A 331 2.95 -11.05 -14.46
C GLY A 331 1.65 -10.27 -14.67
N SER A 332 0.77 -10.16 -13.66
CA SER A 332 -0.40 -9.27 -13.69
C SER A 332 -0.04 -7.81 -13.99
N PHE A 333 1.17 -7.34 -13.66
CA PHE A 333 1.66 -6.00 -14.01
C PHE A 333 1.81 -5.74 -15.51
N ALA A 334 1.83 -6.79 -16.34
CA ALA A 334 1.77 -6.61 -17.79
C ALA A 334 0.51 -5.83 -18.22
N MET A 335 -0.59 -5.95 -17.46
CA MET A 335 -1.83 -5.18 -17.68
C MET A 335 -1.56 -3.67 -17.69
N ILE A 336 -0.76 -3.16 -16.74
CA ILE A 336 -0.43 -1.73 -16.63
C ILE A 336 0.24 -1.23 -17.91
N VAL A 337 1.27 -1.93 -18.39
CA VAL A 337 2.01 -1.53 -19.60
C VAL A 337 1.13 -1.60 -20.84
N ILE A 338 0.34 -2.67 -20.98
CA ILE A 338 -0.55 -2.88 -22.12
C ILE A 338 -1.60 -1.76 -22.16
N ARG A 339 -2.19 -1.42 -21.02
CA ARG A 339 -3.23 -0.38 -20.94
C ARG A 339 -2.64 1.01 -21.05
N ALA A 340 -1.51 1.31 -20.44
CA ALA A 340 -0.83 2.60 -20.64
C ALA A 340 -0.51 2.87 -22.12
N LYS A 341 -0.08 1.84 -22.87
CA LYS A 341 0.11 1.95 -24.33
C LYS A 341 -1.17 2.16 -25.13
N ALA A 342 -2.31 1.69 -24.62
CA ALA A 342 -3.63 1.92 -25.21
C ALA A 342 -4.19 3.31 -24.89
N ASP A 343 -3.49 4.09 -24.05
CA ASP A 343 -3.78 5.50 -23.73
C ASP A 343 -5.22 5.76 -23.25
N PRO A 344 -5.69 5.09 -22.17
CA PRO A 344 -7.03 5.28 -21.62
C PRO A 344 -7.21 6.67 -20.99
N THR A 345 -8.46 7.00 -20.69
CA THR A 345 -8.83 8.28 -20.04
C THR A 345 -8.15 8.47 -18.68
N LEU A 346 -8.00 7.42 -17.88
CA LEU A 346 -7.19 7.44 -16.66
C LEU A 346 -5.90 6.67 -16.93
N ASN A 347 -4.80 7.40 -17.14
CA ASN A 347 -3.50 6.82 -17.48
C ASN A 347 -2.39 7.37 -16.57
N ASN A 348 -2.52 7.14 -15.26
CA ASN A 348 -1.60 7.71 -14.28
C ASN A 348 -0.14 7.33 -14.57
N SER A 349 0.71 8.36 -14.58
CA SER A 349 2.16 8.28 -14.85
C SER A 349 2.57 7.75 -16.22
N ASP A 350 1.64 7.44 -17.14
CA ASP A 350 1.93 6.88 -18.47
C ASP A 350 3.02 5.77 -18.44
N ALA A 351 2.74 4.69 -17.70
CA ALA A 351 3.68 3.58 -17.48
C ALA A 351 3.84 2.66 -18.73
N SER A 352 4.01 3.24 -19.92
CA SER A 352 3.98 2.57 -21.23
C SER A 352 5.32 1.97 -21.69
N ASN A 353 6.43 2.26 -21.00
CA ASN A 353 7.77 1.71 -21.28
C ASN A 353 8.50 1.24 -20.00
N ALA A 354 9.69 0.67 -20.15
CA ALA A 354 10.40 0.02 -19.05
C ALA A 354 10.85 0.98 -17.93
N PHE A 355 11.31 2.19 -18.27
CA PHE A 355 11.70 3.18 -17.27
C PHE A 355 10.49 3.85 -16.59
N SER A 356 9.44 4.17 -17.36
CA SER A 356 8.20 4.68 -16.76
C SER A 356 7.55 3.63 -15.84
N LEU A 357 7.59 2.33 -16.21
CA LEU A 357 7.12 1.25 -15.34
C LEU A 357 8.00 1.09 -14.09
N LEU A 358 9.33 1.24 -14.24
CA LEU A 358 10.24 1.21 -13.09
C LEU A 358 9.90 2.32 -12.10
N SER A 359 9.75 3.55 -12.58
CA SER A 359 9.34 4.70 -11.77
C SER A 359 7.99 4.46 -11.09
N TYR A 360 7.04 3.88 -11.84
CA TYR A 360 5.71 3.53 -11.38
C TYR A 360 5.71 2.50 -10.23
N VAL A 361 6.44 1.41 -10.38
CA VAL A 361 6.54 0.35 -9.36
C VAL A 361 7.33 0.81 -8.14
N ASN A 362 8.35 1.65 -8.34
CA ASN A 362 9.16 2.19 -7.25
C ASN A 362 8.48 3.33 -6.49
N ARG A 363 7.33 3.82 -6.96
CA ARG A 363 6.57 4.89 -6.31
C ARG A 363 7.37 6.20 -6.21
N GLU A 364 8.19 6.51 -7.21
CA GLU A 364 9.15 7.63 -7.16
C GLU A 364 8.48 9.00 -6.99
N GLN A 365 7.21 9.13 -7.39
CA GLN A 365 6.42 10.36 -7.22
C GLN A 365 6.29 10.80 -5.75
N TYR A 366 6.36 9.87 -4.78
CA TYR A 366 6.14 10.17 -3.36
C TYR A 366 7.43 10.55 -2.60
N GLY A 367 8.58 10.52 -3.27
CA GLY A 367 9.89 10.78 -2.67
C GLY A 367 10.36 9.69 -1.70
N ASP A 368 11.59 9.85 -1.23
CA ASP A 368 12.24 8.89 -0.33
C ASP A 368 12.05 9.27 1.15
N ARG A 369 12.05 8.24 2.00
CA ARG A 369 12.02 8.40 3.47
C ARG A 369 13.19 7.65 4.08
N PRO A 370 13.99 8.27 4.96
CA PRO A 370 15.13 7.60 5.54
C PRO A 370 14.65 6.54 6.52
N LEU A 371 15.12 5.29 6.40
CA LEU A 371 14.69 4.18 7.25
C LEU A 371 15.74 3.80 8.31
N LEU A 372 16.95 3.44 7.85
CA LEU A 372 18.02 2.96 8.74
C LEU A 372 19.02 4.06 9.14
N TYR A 373 19.26 5.02 8.25
CA TYR A 373 20.20 6.11 8.45
C TYR A 373 19.73 7.33 7.67
N GLY A 374 19.86 8.52 8.27
CA GLY A 374 19.46 9.78 7.62
C GLY A 374 19.39 10.94 8.59
N GLN A 375 18.81 12.04 8.13
CA GLN A 375 18.86 13.34 8.77
C GLN A 375 17.87 13.53 9.93
N TYR A 376 18.11 14.56 10.74
CA TYR A 376 17.11 15.16 11.62
C TYR A 376 16.38 16.30 10.89
N PHE A 377 15.27 16.78 11.43
CA PHE A 377 14.47 17.87 10.84
C PHE A 377 15.22 19.21 10.74
N ASP A 378 16.21 19.47 11.60
CA ASP A 378 17.02 20.71 11.64
C ASP A 378 18.40 20.53 11.00
N SER A 379 18.68 19.37 10.40
CA SER A 379 19.93 19.12 9.71
C SER A 379 20.08 20.03 8.49
N LYS A 380 21.29 20.54 8.26
CA LYS A 380 21.60 21.42 7.13
C LYS A 380 22.25 20.62 6.00
N PRO A 381 21.78 20.76 4.75
CA PRO A 381 22.47 20.19 3.61
C PRO A 381 23.84 20.88 3.45
N ILE A 382 24.91 20.10 3.41
CA ILE A 382 26.30 20.58 3.26
C ILE A 382 26.93 20.18 1.93
N ASP A 383 26.38 19.14 1.29
CA ASP A 383 26.85 18.63 0.00
C ASP A 383 25.71 17.85 -0.68
N SER A 384 25.87 17.52 -1.96
CA SER A 384 24.93 16.73 -2.75
C SER A 384 25.67 15.67 -3.54
N LYS A 385 25.29 14.40 -3.35
CA LYS A 385 25.83 13.28 -4.12
C LYS A 385 24.99 13.04 -5.37
N HIS A 386 25.67 12.81 -6.48
CA HIS A 386 25.06 12.42 -7.75
C HIS A 386 24.71 10.92 -7.69
N GLY A 387 23.44 10.62 -7.80
CA GLY A 387 22.87 9.27 -7.84
C GLY A 387 22.64 8.77 -9.26
N ASP A 388 21.67 7.86 -9.41
CA ASP A 388 21.33 7.25 -10.71
C ASP A 388 20.87 8.30 -11.74
N ILE A 389 21.27 8.11 -13.00
CA ILE A 389 20.73 8.86 -14.14
C ILE A 389 19.25 8.50 -14.30
N ILE A 390 18.42 9.53 -14.41
CA ILE A 390 17.00 9.38 -14.74
C ILE A 390 16.90 9.27 -16.25
N TYR A 391 16.28 8.22 -16.76
CA TYR A 391 16.07 8.03 -18.20
C TYR A 391 14.60 8.20 -18.55
N ARG A 392 14.35 8.89 -19.67
CA ARG A 392 13.03 8.98 -20.29
C ARG A 392 13.07 8.45 -21.72
N LYS A 393 11.91 8.05 -22.23
CA LYS A 393 11.78 7.62 -23.63
C LYS A 393 11.75 8.84 -24.55
N GLY A 394 12.76 8.99 -25.41
CA GLY A 394 12.78 9.97 -26.49
C GLY A 394 12.10 9.46 -27.77
N LYS A 395 12.29 10.16 -28.89
CA LYS A 395 11.69 9.78 -30.18
C LYS A 395 12.26 8.47 -30.74
N GLU A 396 13.59 8.33 -30.70
CA GLU A 396 14.30 7.17 -31.28
C GLU A 396 15.08 6.35 -30.23
N LYS A 397 15.50 6.99 -29.13
CA LYS A 397 16.33 6.40 -28.09
C LYS A 397 15.94 6.90 -26.70
N TYR A 398 16.45 6.26 -25.65
CA TYR A 398 16.32 6.81 -24.30
C TYR A 398 17.22 8.03 -24.12
N GLU A 399 16.71 9.05 -23.44
CA GLU A 399 17.39 10.31 -23.16
C GLU A 399 17.62 10.46 -21.66
N SER A 400 18.71 11.12 -21.28
CA SER A 400 18.93 11.53 -19.88
C SER A 400 17.96 12.65 -19.54
N ALA A 401 17.17 12.45 -18.49
CA ALA A 401 16.23 13.40 -17.90
C ALA A 401 16.81 14.05 -16.62
N GLY A 402 18.12 13.94 -16.40
CA GLY A 402 18.80 14.44 -15.21
C GLY A 402 19.37 13.31 -14.35
N GLN A 403 19.77 13.65 -13.13
CA GLN A 403 20.29 12.70 -12.15
C GLN A 403 19.56 12.86 -10.83
N LYS A 404 19.39 11.74 -10.10
CA LYS A 404 18.93 11.83 -8.71
C LYS A 404 20.01 12.50 -7.87
N TYR A 405 19.62 13.40 -6.98
CA TYR A 405 20.54 14.04 -6.04
C TYR A 405 20.20 13.58 -4.62
N GLU A 406 21.19 13.00 -3.95
CA GLU A 406 21.09 12.66 -2.54
C GLU A 406 21.76 13.77 -1.71
N ARG A 407 20.95 14.47 -0.92
CA ARG A 407 21.46 15.51 -0.02
C ARG A 407 22.32 14.87 1.08
N VAL A 408 23.52 15.39 1.27
CA VAL A 408 24.40 15.05 2.39
C VAL A 408 24.21 16.11 3.47
N TYR A 409 23.85 15.65 4.66
CA TYR A 409 23.56 16.51 5.80
C TYR A 409 24.73 16.55 6.79
N ASP A 410 24.90 17.70 7.45
CA ASP A 410 25.87 17.90 8.54
C ASP A 410 25.65 16.95 9.72
N ARG A 411 24.39 16.65 10.03
CA ARG A 411 23.99 15.79 11.13
C ARG A 411 23.03 14.72 10.68
N ASN A 412 23.36 13.48 11.03
CA ASN A 412 22.55 12.30 10.74
C ASN A 412 22.41 11.43 11.99
N THR A 413 21.50 10.47 11.93
CA THR A 413 21.26 9.50 12.98
C THR A 413 20.89 8.15 12.39
N ILE A 414 21.03 7.12 13.22
CA ILE A 414 20.46 5.80 12.92
C ILE A 414 18.97 5.83 13.25
N LEU A 415 18.18 5.14 12.43
CA LEU A 415 16.73 5.00 12.61
C LEU A 415 15.99 6.36 12.72
N PRO A 416 16.19 7.32 11.80
CA PRO A 416 15.58 8.66 11.89
C PRO A 416 14.05 8.61 11.81
N ARG A 417 13.37 9.25 12.76
CA ARG A 417 11.90 9.36 12.91
C ARG A 417 11.40 10.80 12.91
N MET A 418 12.25 11.74 13.33
CA MET A 418 12.02 13.18 13.29
C MET A 418 12.86 13.82 12.19
N TYR A 419 12.58 13.47 10.93
CA TYR A 419 13.46 13.77 9.77
C TYR A 419 12.91 14.82 8.80
N SER A 420 11.61 15.11 8.84
CA SER A 420 10.98 16.03 7.89
C SER A 420 11.25 17.47 8.28
N ASP A 421 11.75 18.25 7.33
CA ASP A 421 12.07 19.67 7.43
C ASP A 421 10.87 20.59 7.10
N ASP A 422 9.69 20.02 6.86
CA ASP A 422 8.45 20.80 6.70
C ASP A 422 8.16 21.58 7.99
N PRO A 423 7.95 22.91 7.93
CA PRO A 423 7.71 23.73 9.11
C PRO A 423 6.56 23.23 10.01
N GLN A 424 5.50 22.65 9.45
CA GLN A 424 4.39 22.09 10.23
C GLN A 424 4.81 20.83 10.98
N HIS A 425 5.60 19.96 10.35
CA HIS A 425 6.14 18.78 11.02
C HIS A 425 7.15 19.16 12.09
N VAL A 426 8.02 20.14 11.83
CA VAL A 426 8.97 20.68 12.82
C VAL A 426 8.25 21.20 14.04
N GLY A 427 7.21 22.02 13.87
CA GLY A 427 6.37 22.51 14.96
C GLY A 427 5.77 21.34 15.77
N PHE A 428 5.15 20.39 15.07
CA PHE A 428 4.57 19.20 15.71
C PHE A 428 5.60 18.38 16.49
N TYR A 429 6.78 18.15 15.92
CA TYR A 429 7.86 17.42 16.57
C TYR A 429 8.28 18.08 17.88
N ARG A 430 8.42 19.41 17.87
CA ARG A 430 8.80 20.18 19.06
C ARG A 430 7.70 20.12 20.11
N ASP A 431 6.46 20.36 19.72
CA ASP A 431 5.30 20.35 20.62
C ASP A 431 5.12 18.97 21.28
N TRP A 432 5.11 17.91 20.48
CA TRP A 432 4.91 16.54 20.96
C TRP A 432 6.03 16.08 21.90
N MET A 433 7.28 16.45 21.60
CA MET A 433 8.44 16.05 22.39
C MET A 433 8.79 17.05 23.50
N GLY A 434 8.03 18.14 23.66
CA GLY A 434 8.29 19.19 24.65
C GLY A 434 9.64 19.87 24.46
N MET A 435 10.06 20.10 23.21
CA MET A 435 11.35 20.70 22.88
C MET A 435 11.25 22.23 22.82
N ALA A 436 12.28 22.93 23.29
CA ALA A 436 12.40 24.38 23.10
C ALA A 436 12.58 24.73 21.61
N GLU A 437 12.29 25.96 21.21
CA GLU A 437 12.30 26.41 19.79
C GLU A 437 13.69 26.35 19.13
N ASP A 438 14.76 26.48 19.91
CA ASP A 438 16.15 26.43 19.45
C ASP A 438 16.83 25.08 19.73
N GLN A 439 16.16 24.17 20.43
CA GLN A 439 16.71 22.87 20.79
C GLN A 439 16.83 21.95 19.55
N SER A 440 18.03 21.45 19.29
CA SER A 440 18.26 20.40 18.31
C SER A 440 17.81 19.02 18.83
N PRO A 441 17.15 18.18 18.01
CA PRO A 441 16.76 16.82 18.39
C PRO A 441 17.99 15.93 18.61
N THR A 442 17.91 15.15 19.67
CA THR A 442 18.87 14.08 20.00
C THR A 442 18.36 12.71 19.52
N PHE A 443 19.23 11.70 19.57
CA PHE A 443 18.82 10.31 19.34
C PHE A 443 17.70 9.87 20.31
N PHE A 444 17.69 10.37 21.54
CA PHE A 444 16.65 10.03 22.51
C PHE A 444 15.32 10.74 22.21
N ASN A 445 15.33 11.97 21.69
CA ASN A 445 14.10 12.60 21.20
C ASN A 445 13.51 11.78 20.04
N ASN A 446 14.38 11.35 19.13
CA ASN A 446 14.01 10.53 17.98
C ASN A 446 13.39 9.18 18.39
N LEU A 447 14.00 8.49 19.35
CA LEU A 447 13.45 7.26 19.93
C LEU A 447 12.17 7.52 20.73
N GLY A 448 12.10 8.64 21.42
CA GLY A 448 10.91 9.10 22.13
C GLY A 448 9.73 9.27 21.19
N PHE A 449 9.93 9.88 20.01
CA PHE A 449 8.90 10.03 18.99
C PHE A 449 8.45 8.69 18.39
N LEU A 450 9.39 7.75 18.18
CA LEU A 450 9.06 6.37 17.76
C LEU A 450 8.08 5.72 18.74
N ILE A 451 8.35 5.83 20.03
CA ILE A 451 7.58 5.14 21.07
C ILE A 451 6.25 5.85 21.32
N SER A 452 6.28 7.16 21.55
CA SER A 452 5.10 7.94 21.95
C SER A 452 4.16 8.22 20.79
N TYR A 453 4.65 8.67 19.64
CA TYR A 453 3.80 8.99 18.50
C TYR A 453 3.59 7.78 17.58
N GLN A 454 4.66 7.28 16.94
CA GLN A 454 4.50 6.27 15.88
C GLN A 454 4.02 4.91 16.39
N THR A 455 4.44 4.50 17.60
CA THR A 455 4.01 3.23 18.19
C THR A 455 2.74 3.40 19.01
N SER A 456 2.71 4.34 19.96
CA SER A 456 1.57 4.47 20.89
C SER A 456 0.39 5.20 20.26
N PHE A 457 0.58 6.46 19.83
CA PHE A 457 -0.50 7.25 19.26
C PHE A 457 -1.00 6.70 17.91
N MET A 458 -0.12 6.25 17.02
CA MET A 458 -0.55 5.66 15.74
C MET A 458 -0.97 4.21 15.95
N TYR A 459 -0.03 3.28 16.11
CA TYR A 459 -0.35 1.84 16.11
C TYR A 459 -1.22 1.37 17.29
N THR A 460 -0.85 1.65 18.54
CA THR A 460 -1.57 1.14 19.72
C THR A 460 -2.99 1.71 19.82
N ARG A 461 -3.20 2.96 19.42
CA ARG A 461 -4.52 3.59 19.32
C ARG A 461 -5.44 2.84 18.36
N TYR A 462 -4.97 2.56 17.13
CA TYR A 462 -5.74 1.78 16.16
C TYR A 462 -5.98 0.34 16.65
N PHE A 463 -4.98 -0.30 17.25
CA PHE A 463 -5.16 -1.60 17.88
C PHE A 463 -6.26 -1.58 18.96
N ALA A 464 -6.29 -0.52 19.77
CA ALA A 464 -7.30 -0.33 20.80
C ALA A 464 -8.69 -0.01 20.24
N TRP A 465 -8.82 0.72 19.13
CA TRP A 465 -10.10 0.90 18.43
C TRP A 465 -10.76 -0.43 18.12
N ASN A 466 -9.97 -1.42 17.71
CA ASN A 466 -10.47 -2.73 17.29
C ASN A 466 -10.87 -3.65 18.46
N PHE A 467 -10.27 -3.50 19.65
CA PHE A 467 -10.41 -4.48 20.73
C PHE A 467 -10.73 -3.92 22.13
N VAL A 468 -10.78 -2.60 22.28
CA VAL A 468 -11.11 -1.89 23.52
C VAL A 468 -12.27 -0.91 23.32
N GLY A 469 -12.23 -0.12 22.24
CA GLY A 469 -13.27 0.83 21.85
C GLY A 469 -12.71 2.10 21.23
N ARG A 470 -13.58 2.93 20.67
CA ARG A 470 -13.24 4.10 19.83
C ARG A 470 -14.01 5.33 20.31
N GLN A 471 -13.34 6.48 20.29
CA GLN A 471 -13.93 7.75 20.73
C GLN A 471 -14.85 8.35 19.68
N ASN A 472 -14.38 8.46 18.44
CA ASN A 472 -15.15 8.98 17.32
C ASN A 472 -14.39 8.71 16.01
N ASP A 473 -15.01 9.11 14.91
CA ASP A 473 -14.52 9.01 13.54
C ASP A 473 -13.75 10.25 13.06
N GLU A 474 -13.50 11.22 13.95
CA GLU A 474 -12.69 12.39 13.64
C GLU A 474 -11.20 12.06 13.68
N GLN A 475 -10.44 12.57 12.72
CA GLN A 475 -9.00 12.36 12.68
C GLN A 475 -8.31 13.05 13.86
N GLY A 476 -7.49 12.28 14.58
CA GLY A 476 -6.72 12.77 15.72
C GLY A 476 -5.28 13.14 15.35
N HIS A 477 -4.75 14.18 15.99
CA HIS A 477 -3.32 14.54 15.95
C HIS A 477 -2.66 14.58 17.33
N GLY A 478 -3.29 14.00 18.36
CA GLY A 478 -2.79 14.05 19.73
C GLY A 478 -3.70 14.74 20.73
N ASP A 479 -4.75 15.39 20.24
CA ASP A 479 -5.73 16.03 21.10
C ASP A 479 -6.63 15.01 21.81
N TYR A 480 -7.21 15.42 22.93
CA TYR A 480 -8.03 14.54 23.79
C TYR A 480 -9.44 14.28 23.24
N THR A 481 -9.83 14.95 22.15
CA THR A 481 -11.21 14.99 21.67
C THR A 481 -11.46 14.23 20.39
N ARG A 482 -10.41 13.91 19.62
CA ARG A 482 -10.55 13.34 18.27
C ARG A 482 -9.70 12.10 18.08
N GLY A 483 -10.34 11.06 17.56
CA GLY A 483 -9.70 9.83 17.12
C GLY A 483 -9.02 9.06 18.25
N ASN A 484 -9.34 9.26 19.53
CA ASN A 484 -8.76 8.44 20.59
C ASN A 484 -9.44 7.07 20.68
N TRP A 485 -8.82 6.17 21.42
CA TRP A 485 -9.50 4.96 21.90
C TRP A 485 -10.08 5.24 23.28
N LEU A 486 -11.17 4.54 23.61
CA LEU A 486 -11.74 4.53 24.95
C LEU A 486 -12.34 3.17 25.25
N SER A 487 -12.50 2.86 26.52
CA SER A 487 -12.94 1.55 26.97
C SER A 487 -14.45 1.44 27.22
N GLY A 488 -15.11 2.54 27.58
CA GLY A 488 -16.46 2.54 28.15
C GLY A 488 -16.48 2.42 29.67
N VAL A 489 -15.33 2.15 30.30
CA VAL A 489 -15.17 2.22 31.75
C VAL A 489 -14.87 3.67 32.12
N LYS A 490 -15.91 4.44 32.45
CA LYS A 490 -15.85 5.90 32.66
C LYS A 490 -14.67 6.38 33.51
N PHE A 491 -14.31 5.68 34.59
CA PHE A 491 -13.16 6.05 35.42
C PHE A 491 -11.83 5.99 34.66
N ILE A 492 -11.60 4.92 33.89
CA ILE A 492 -10.40 4.73 33.08
C ILE A 492 -10.39 5.77 31.95
N ASP A 493 -11.52 5.93 31.27
CA ASP A 493 -11.64 6.88 30.17
C ASP A 493 -11.41 8.31 30.65
N ASN A 494 -11.90 8.69 31.84
CA ASN A 494 -11.67 10.00 32.44
C ASN A 494 -10.21 10.22 32.81
N MET A 495 -9.47 9.17 33.18
CA MET A 495 -8.03 9.26 33.44
C MET A 495 -7.23 9.45 32.14
N LEU A 496 -7.70 8.88 31.03
CA LEU A 496 -7.04 8.96 29.72
C LEU A 496 -7.35 10.27 28.98
N LEU A 497 -8.61 10.70 28.98
CA LEU A 497 -9.12 11.77 28.11
C LEU A 497 -9.66 12.99 28.88
N GLY A 498 -9.93 12.85 30.17
CA GLY A 498 -10.60 13.89 30.97
C GLY A 498 -12.06 14.12 30.57
N GLY A 499 -12.83 14.79 31.44
CA GLY A 499 -14.19 15.29 31.13
C GLY A 499 -15.25 14.22 30.80
N GLN A 500 -14.99 12.92 31.02
CA GLN A 500 -15.87 11.84 30.54
C GLN A 500 -17.20 11.72 31.33
N TYR A 501 -17.34 12.46 32.42
CA TYR A 501 -18.58 12.55 33.18
C TYR A 501 -19.56 13.58 32.61
N GLU A 502 -19.07 14.51 31.79
CA GLU A 502 -19.82 15.68 31.31
C GLU A 502 -19.70 15.86 29.79
N LEU A 503 -19.64 14.74 29.05
CA LEU A 503 -19.54 14.79 27.59
C LEU A 503 -20.75 15.46 26.95
N PRO A 504 -20.56 16.28 25.90
CA PRO A 504 -21.66 16.84 25.15
C PRO A 504 -22.43 15.75 24.39
N LYS A 505 -23.71 16.01 24.10
CA LYS A 505 -24.56 15.06 23.36
C LYS A 505 -23.97 14.65 22.02
N SER A 506 -23.34 15.58 21.29
CA SER A 506 -22.72 15.29 19.99
C SER A 506 -21.66 14.19 20.05
N GLN A 507 -20.94 14.05 21.16
CA GLN A 507 -19.96 12.97 21.36
C GLN A 507 -20.66 11.65 21.77
N LEU A 508 -21.68 11.73 22.63
CA LEU A 508 -22.43 10.55 23.09
C LEU A 508 -23.30 9.93 21.98
N GLU A 509 -23.72 10.73 21.01
CA GLU A 509 -24.55 10.34 19.87
C GLU A 509 -23.71 10.12 18.59
N ASN A 510 -22.38 10.29 18.64
CA ASN A 510 -21.51 9.95 17.51
C ASN A 510 -21.58 8.44 17.26
N ASN A 511 -21.79 8.05 16.00
CA ASN A 511 -21.96 6.64 15.64
C ASN A 511 -20.71 5.78 15.94
N ALA A 512 -19.52 6.35 15.88
CA ALA A 512 -18.25 5.68 16.15
C ALA A 512 -17.84 5.71 17.64
N PHE A 513 -18.73 6.14 18.55
CA PHE A 513 -18.52 6.10 20.00
C PHE A 513 -18.71 4.67 20.57
N ASN A 514 -17.75 3.80 20.24
CA ASN A 514 -17.80 2.35 20.48
C ASN A 514 -17.14 1.95 21.81
N ARG A 515 -17.78 1.06 22.58
CA ARG A 515 -17.30 0.65 23.92
C ARG A 515 -17.26 -0.87 24.09
N PHE A 516 -16.07 -1.45 24.10
CA PHE A 516 -15.89 -2.90 24.24
C PHE A 516 -15.46 -3.34 25.65
N TYR A 517 -15.24 -2.40 26.58
CA TYR A 517 -14.94 -2.65 28.00
C TYR A 517 -13.73 -3.57 28.23
N PHE A 518 -12.74 -3.49 27.33
CA PHE A 518 -11.57 -4.39 27.26
C PHE A 518 -11.89 -5.88 27.04
N LEU A 519 -13.15 -6.27 26.83
CA LEU A 519 -13.54 -7.69 26.79
C LEU A 519 -12.89 -8.46 25.63
N PRO A 520 -12.87 -7.97 24.36
CA PRO A 520 -12.15 -8.63 23.28
C PRO A 520 -10.63 -8.69 23.54
N PHE A 521 -10.06 -7.58 24.05
CA PHE A 521 -8.64 -7.52 24.41
C PHE A 521 -8.27 -8.58 25.47
N ILE A 522 -9.03 -8.67 26.57
CA ILE A 522 -8.81 -9.65 27.64
C ILE A 522 -8.92 -11.08 27.11
N MET A 523 -9.90 -11.37 26.25
CA MET A 523 -10.03 -12.67 25.58
C MET A 523 -8.76 -13.02 24.79
N GLY A 524 -8.22 -12.07 24.03
CA GLY A 524 -6.96 -12.22 23.31
C GLY A 524 -5.77 -12.48 24.23
N ILE A 525 -5.64 -11.75 25.34
CA ILE A 525 -4.57 -11.99 26.32
C ILE A 525 -4.68 -13.38 26.95
N ILE A 526 -5.88 -13.81 27.36
CA ILE A 526 -6.11 -15.17 27.89
C ILE A 526 -5.66 -16.22 26.88
N GLY A 527 -6.05 -16.06 25.61
CA GLY A 527 -5.68 -16.99 24.55
C GLY A 527 -4.19 -17.01 24.26
N ALA A 528 -3.53 -15.84 24.24
CA ALA A 528 -2.08 -15.74 24.06
C ALA A 528 -1.34 -16.46 25.20
N LEU A 529 -1.68 -16.16 26.46
CA LEU A 529 -1.08 -16.81 27.63
C LEU A 529 -1.32 -18.33 27.63
N TRP A 530 -2.55 -18.76 27.30
CA TRP A 530 -2.89 -20.18 27.20
C TRP A 530 -2.10 -20.89 26.09
N HIS A 531 -1.93 -20.24 24.93
CA HIS A 531 -1.20 -20.77 23.78
C HIS A 531 0.31 -20.87 24.10
N PHE A 532 0.94 -19.81 24.62
CA PHE A 532 2.35 -19.84 25.02
C PHE A 532 2.64 -20.89 26.10
N LYS A 533 1.72 -21.09 27.06
CA LYS A 533 1.89 -22.10 28.10
C LYS A 533 1.90 -23.53 27.56
N ARG A 534 1.18 -23.80 26.46
CA ARG A 534 1.02 -25.16 25.91
C ARG A 534 1.91 -25.44 24.71
N ASN A 535 2.15 -24.44 23.86
CA ASN A 535 2.93 -24.59 22.65
C ASN A 535 3.61 -23.26 22.27
N GLN A 536 4.78 -23.03 22.85
CA GLN A 536 5.57 -21.81 22.63
C GLN A 536 5.97 -21.58 21.17
N LYS A 537 6.16 -22.65 20.39
CA LYS A 537 6.62 -22.56 19.00
C LYS A 537 5.51 -21.98 18.11
N ASP A 538 4.32 -22.57 18.16
CA ASP A 538 3.18 -22.10 17.38
C ASP A 538 2.67 -20.74 17.91
N ALA A 539 2.73 -20.52 19.23
CA ALA A 539 2.43 -19.20 19.81
C ALA A 539 3.41 -18.12 19.34
N GLY A 540 4.70 -18.44 19.24
CA GLY A 540 5.74 -17.56 18.71
C GLY A 540 5.54 -17.25 17.22
N ILE A 541 5.07 -18.21 16.42
CA ILE A 541 4.73 -17.99 15.01
C ILE A 541 3.58 -16.97 14.89
N VAL A 542 2.51 -17.11 15.68
CA VAL A 542 1.41 -16.13 15.70
C VAL A 542 1.90 -14.77 16.20
N GLY A 543 2.76 -14.74 17.22
CA GLY A 543 3.36 -13.50 17.73
C GLY A 543 4.27 -12.79 16.72
N LEU A 544 4.98 -13.54 15.89
CA LEU A 544 5.77 -12.96 14.80
C LEU A 544 4.90 -12.47 13.66
N LEU A 545 3.83 -13.18 13.32
CA LEU A 545 2.83 -12.66 12.38
C LEU A 545 2.31 -11.31 12.90
N PHE A 546 1.84 -11.25 14.16
CA PHE A 546 1.40 -10.02 14.82
C PHE A 546 2.44 -8.88 14.78
N PHE A 547 3.71 -9.20 15.05
CA PHE A 547 4.78 -8.22 15.03
C PHE A 547 5.06 -7.68 13.61
N PHE A 548 5.22 -8.57 12.62
CA PHE A 548 5.59 -8.18 11.26
C PHE A 548 4.46 -7.46 10.53
N THR A 549 3.20 -7.82 10.78
CA THR A 549 2.02 -7.16 10.18
C THR A 549 1.48 -5.99 11.01
N GLY A 550 2.23 -5.57 12.04
CA GLY A 550 1.88 -4.47 12.94
C GLY A 550 3.08 -3.56 13.18
N LEU A 551 3.81 -3.82 14.27
CA LEU A 551 4.95 -2.99 14.71
C LEU A 551 6.07 -2.84 13.65
N ALA A 552 6.37 -3.87 12.86
CA ALA A 552 7.38 -3.75 11.82
C ALA A 552 6.95 -2.78 10.69
N ILE A 553 5.65 -2.67 10.43
CA ILE A 553 5.09 -1.71 9.46
C ILE A 553 5.33 -0.28 9.95
N VAL A 554 5.22 -0.01 11.25
CA VAL A 554 5.55 1.31 11.82
C VAL A 554 6.99 1.70 11.48
N LEU A 555 7.93 0.76 11.62
CA LEU A 555 9.33 1.00 11.31
C LEU A 555 9.56 1.25 9.82
N TYR A 556 8.87 0.49 8.96
CA TYR A 556 9.00 0.54 7.50
C TYR A 556 8.34 1.77 6.86
N LEU A 557 7.11 2.13 7.28
CA LEU A 557 6.42 3.29 6.73
C LEU A 557 7.04 4.62 7.18
N ASN A 558 7.71 4.60 8.35
CA ASN A 558 8.35 5.75 8.98
C ASN A 558 7.52 7.04 8.83
N GLN A 559 6.27 6.96 9.27
CA GLN A 559 5.27 8.01 9.05
C GLN A 559 5.68 9.29 9.78
N ASN A 560 5.73 10.39 9.03
CA ASN A 560 5.81 11.74 9.56
C ASN A 560 4.49 12.12 10.29
N PRO A 561 4.50 13.15 11.16
CA PRO A 561 3.26 13.61 11.79
C PRO A 561 2.29 14.21 10.77
N LEU A 562 1.08 14.55 11.23
CA LEU A 562 0.07 15.25 10.41
C LEU A 562 -0.28 14.53 9.10
N GLN A 563 -0.46 13.20 9.17
CA GLN A 563 -0.95 12.43 8.02
C GLN A 563 -2.29 13.00 7.52
N PRO A 564 -2.61 12.94 6.22
CA PRO A 564 -3.86 13.50 5.67
C PRO A 564 -5.11 12.69 6.04
N ARG A 565 -4.93 11.47 6.57
CA ARG A 565 -6.00 10.60 7.09
C ARG A 565 -5.43 9.57 8.06
N GLU A 566 -6.33 8.91 8.80
CA GLU A 566 -6.01 7.75 9.61
C GLU A 566 -5.45 6.59 8.75
N ARG A 567 -4.54 5.79 9.31
CA ARG A 567 -3.77 4.76 8.58
C ARG A 567 -3.92 3.36 9.19
N ASP A 568 -5.00 3.14 9.92
CA ASP A 568 -5.33 1.90 10.63
C ASP A 568 -5.40 0.66 9.73
N TYR A 569 -5.91 0.82 8.50
CA TYR A 569 -6.00 -0.23 7.48
C TYR A 569 -4.64 -0.92 7.18
N ALA A 570 -3.51 -0.21 7.36
CA ALA A 570 -2.17 -0.77 7.13
C ALA A 570 -1.80 -1.85 8.17
N TYR A 571 -2.48 -1.88 9.33
CA TYR A 571 -2.17 -2.75 10.46
C TYR A 571 -3.19 -3.89 10.63
N THR A 572 -4.18 -4.01 9.74
CA THR A 572 -5.24 -5.04 9.79
C THR A 572 -4.68 -6.46 9.90
N GLY A 573 -3.52 -6.75 9.30
CA GLY A 573 -2.86 -8.03 9.43
C GLY A 573 -2.43 -8.38 10.86
N SER A 574 -2.13 -7.39 11.71
CA SER A 574 -1.84 -7.63 13.14
C SER A 574 -3.12 -7.87 13.93
N PHE A 575 -4.21 -7.20 13.56
CA PHE A 575 -5.53 -7.40 14.16
C PHE A 575 -6.06 -8.81 13.84
N TYR A 576 -5.82 -9.29 12.62
CA TYR A 576 -6.04 -10.69 12.22
C TYR A 576 -5.27 -11.67 13.12
N ALA A 577 -3.98 -11.42 13.35
CA ALA A 577 -3.15 -12.28 14.19
C ALA A 577 -3.62 -12.27 15.66
N PHE A 578 -4.04 -11.12 16.18
CA PHE A 578 -4.59 -11.02 17.52
C PHE A 578 -5.95 -11.72 17.67
N ALA A 579 -6.80 -11.68 16.63
CA ALA A 579 -8.06 -12.40 16.60
C ALA A 579 -7.88 -13.93 16.69
N ILE A 580 -6.74 -14.47 16.25
CA ILE A 580 -6.38 -15.87 16.51
C ILE A 580 -6.33 -16.14 18.01
N TRP A 581 -5.68 -15.26 18.77
CA TRP A 581 -5.64 -15.40 20.23
C TRP A 581 -6.99 -15.13 20.89
N ILE A 582 -7.82 -14.21 20.38
CA ILE A 582 -9.21 -14.06 20.89
C ILE A 582 -9.95 -15.40 20.78
N GLY A 583 -9.82 -16.08 19.63
CA GLY A 583 -10.37 -17.42 19.44
C GLY A 583 -9.81 -18.44 20.42
N LEU A 584 -8.49 -18.55 20.55
CA LEU A 584 -7.84 -19.46 21.50
C LEU A 584 -8.14 -19.13 22.98
N GLY A 585 -8.60 -17.91 23.27
CA GLY A 585 -9.12 -17.52 24.59
C GLY A 585 -10.30 -18.39 25.03
N VAL A 586 -11.12 -18.84 24.09
CA VAL A 586 -12.22 -19.79 24.36
C VAL A 586 -11.69 -21.11 24.92
N ALA A 587 -10.63 -21.67 24.31
CA ALA A 587 -10.00 -22.88 24.82
C ALA A 587 -9.36 -22.65 26.21
N GLY A 588 -8.79 -21.47 26.45
CA GLY A 588 -8.27 -21.08 27.75
C GLY A 588 -9.32 -21.02 28.86
N ILE A 589 -10.45 -20.39 28.59
CA ILE A 589 -11.58 -20.32 29.53
C ILE A 589 -12.19 -21.71 29.73
N ALA A 590 -12.36 -22.49 28.65
CA ALA A 590 -12.89 -23.85 28.73
C ALA A 590 -12.03 -24.74 29.64
N ASP A 591 -10.70 -24.66 29.51
CA ASP A 591 -9.78 -25.40 30.37
C ASP A 591 -9.84 -24.95 31.84
N PHE A 592 -10.04 -23.66 32.11
CA PHE A 592 -10.25 -23.16 33.47
C PHE A 592 -11.56 -23.68 34.07
N PHE A 593 -12.64 -23.72 33.29
CA PHE A 593 -13.95 -24.17 33.74
C PHE A 593 -14.07 -25.68 33.94
N LYS A 594 -13.20 -26.49 33.33
CA LYS A 594 -13.13 -27.93 33.62
C LYS A 594 -12.92 -28.26 35.09
N ALA A 595 -12.34 -27.36 35.87
CA ALA A 595 -12.15 -27.57 37.30
C ALA A 595 -13.48 -27.59 38.09
N ARG A 596 -14.56 -27.04 37.53
CA ARG A 596 -15.86 -26.89 38.21
C ARG A 596 -17.04 -27.52 37.44
N PHE A 597 -16.92 -27.72 36.14
CA PHE A 597 -17.98 -28.24 35.28
C PHE A 597 -17.52 -29.46 34.47
N LYS A 598 -18.49 -30.27 34.02
CA LYS A 598 -18.22 -31.34 33.04
C LYS A 598 -17.59 -30.74 31.78
N ALA A 599 -16.62 -31.45 31.20
CA ALA A 599 -15.81 -30.90 30.12
C ALA A 599 -16.64 -30.33 28.95
N PRO A 600 -17.61 -31.05 28.34
CA PRO A 600 -18.41 -30.48 27.25
C PRO A 600 -19.17 -29.20 27.65
N THR A 601 -19.71 -29.15 28.86
CA THR A 601 -20.39 -27.97 29.41
C THR A 601 -19.42 -26.79 29.57
N ALA A 602 -18.19 -27.05 30.05
CA ALA A 602 -17.16 -26.01 30.16
C ALA A 602 -16.82 -25.37 28.80
N ALA A 603 -16.73 -26.17 27.73
CA ALA A 603 -16.48 -25.65 26.37
C ALA A 603 -17.66 -24.84 25.82
N LEU A 604 -18.89 -25.32 26.02
CA LEU A 604 -20.09 -24.58 25.60
C LEU A 604 -20.20 -23.23 26.31
N LEU A 605 -20.01 -23.21 27.64
CA LEU A 605 -20.03 -21.98 28.43
C LEU A 605 -18.92 -21.01 27.99
N ALA A 606 -17.71 -21.51 27.77
CA ALA A 606 -16.60 -20.68 27.29
C ALA A 606 -16.88 -20.09 25.90
N THR A 607 -17.52 -20.87 25.00
CA THR A 607 -17.90 -20.39 23.67
C THR A 607 -18.98 -19.32 23.77
N LEU A 608 -20.00 -19.51 24.61
CA LEU A 608 -21.06 -18.52 24.83
C LEU A 608 -20.51 -17.22 25.42
N ILE A 609 -19.63 -17.31 26.41
CA ILE A 609 -18.94 -16.15 26.98
C ILE A 609 -18.12 -15.45 25.91
N GLY A 610 -17.35 -16.20 25.12
CA GLY A 610 -16.54 -15.65 24.04
C GLY A 610 -17.39 -14.91 23.00
N LEU A 611 -18.54 -15.46 22.59
CA LEU A 611 -19.46 -14.83 21.64
C LEU A 611 -20.02 -13.51 22.18
N LEU A 612 -20.42 -13.47 23.45
CA LEU A 612 -20.97 -12.28 24.09
C LEU A 612 -19.90 -11.21 24.34
N ALA A 613 -18.70 -11.63 24.74
CA ALA A 613 -17.60 -10.74 25.12
C ALA A 613 -16.90 -10.07 23.93
N ALA A 614 -16.91 -10.71 22.75
CA ALA A 614 -16.26 -10.19 21.55
C ALA A 614 -17.24 -9.95 20.39
N PRO A 615 -17.57 -10.92 19.52
CA PRO A 615 -18.27 -10.61 18.27
C PRO A 615 -19.66 -10.00 18.45
N ILE A 616 -20.47 -10.42 19.43
CA ILE A 616 -21.82 -9.85 19.62
C ILE A 616 -21.73 -8.40 20.11
N LEU A 617 -20.83 -8.12 21.06
CA LEU A 617 -20.61 -6.76 21.55
C LEU A 617 -20.04 -5.85 20.47
N MET A 618 -19.03 -6.33 19.73
CA MET A 618 -18.40 -5.58 18.64
C MET A 618 -19.39 -5.29 17.51
N ALA A 619 -20.21 -6.28 17.11
CA ALA A 619 -21.28 -6.08 16.14
C ALA A 619 -22.33 -5.07 16.63
N LYS A 620 -22.71 -5.13 17.90
CA LYS A 620 -23.75 -4.25 18.46
C LYS A 620 -23.29 -2.79 18.47
N GLU A 621 -22.08 -2.51 18.96
CA GLU A 621 -21.61 -1.12 19.03
C GLU A 621 -21.20 -0.62 17.64
N GLY A 622 -20.53 -1.44 16.81
CA GLY A 622 -20.02 -1.01 15.50
C GLY A 622 -20.96 -1.16 14.30
N TRP A 623 -22.26 -1.42 14.47
CA TRP A 623 -23.15 -1.61 13.29
C TRP A 623 -23.47 -0.29 12.60
N ASN A 624 -23.80 0.74 13.37
CA ASN A 624 -24.29 2.03 12.87
C ASN A 624 -23.22 2.91 12.21
N ASP A 625 -21.94 2.76 12.58
CA ASP A 625 -20.83 3.47 11.95
C ASP A 625 -20.27 2.74 10.71
N HIS A 626 -20.42 1.41 10.64
CA HIS A 626 -19.98 0.60 9.50
C HIS A 626 -21.07 0.33 8.46
N ASP A 627 -22.34 0.58 8.77
CA ASP A 627 -23.42 0.54 7.79
C ASP A 627 -23.29 1.68 6.77
N ARG A 628 -22.88 1.33 5.55
CA ARG A 628 -22.75 2.24 4.42
C ARG A 628 -23.85 2.09 3.37
N SER A 629 -24.87 1.26 3.62
CA SER A 629 -25.93 0.94 2.65
C SER A 629 -26.73 2.16 2.17
N SER A 630 -26.67 3.27 2.91
CA SER A 630 -27.32 4.54 2.60
C SER A 630 -26.34 5.69 2.30
N LYS A 631 -25.04 5.41 2.14
CA LYS A 631 -24.03 6.44 1.83
C LYS A 631 -23.95 6.68 0.32
N PHE A 632 -24.40 7.86 -0.10
CA PHE A 632 -24.36 8.34 -1.49
C PHE A 632 -23.55 9.64 -1.65
N THR A 633 -23.03 10.18 -0.54
CA THR A 633 -22.46 11.53 -0.48
C THR A 633 -21.37 11.79 -1.51
N ALA A 634 -20.40 10.88 -1.67
CA ALA A 634 -19.29 11.07 -2.61
C ALA A 634 -19.79 11.14 -4.07
N ARG A 635 -20.68 10.21 -4.45
CA ARG A 635 -21.29 10.15 -5.77
C ARG A 635 -22.17 11.37 -6.05
N ASP A 636 -23.06 11.73 -5.13
CA ASP A 636 -24.01 12.83 -5.32
C ASP A 636 -23.32 14.18 -5.30
N MET A 637 -22.30 14.36 -4.45
CA MET A 637 -21.44 15.53 -4.48
C MET A 637 -20.80 15.69 -5.87
N ALA A 638 -20.19 14.63 -6.40
CA ALA A 638 -19.55 14.66 -7.71
C ALA A 638 -20.52 15.00 -8.85
N ALA A 639 -21.68 14.33 -8.88
CA ALA A 639 -22.73 14.60 -9.86
C ALA A 639 -23.18 16.07 -9.79
N ASN A 640 -23.46 16.59 -8.59
CA ASN A 640 -23.88 17.97 -8.40
C ASN A 640 -22.83 19.00 -8.85
N TYR A 641 -21.54 18.74 -8.59
CA TYR A 641 -20.45 19.60 -9.10
C TYR A 641 -20.47 19.67 -10.63
N LEU A 642 -20.56 18.52 -11.30
CA LEU A 642 -20.55 18.47 -12.76
C LEU A 642 -21.83 19.06 -13.36
N GLU A 643 -23.00 18.75 -12.82
CA GLU A 643 -24.28 19.24 -13.34
C GLU A 643 -24.43 20.76 -13.18
N SER A 644 -23.80 21.35 -12.16
CA SER A 644 -23.74 22.81 -11.97
C SER A 644 -22.83 23.53 -12.95
N CYS A 645 -21.97 22.81 -13.68
CA CYS A 645 -21.06 23.40 -14.65
C CYS A 645 -21.78 23.79 -15.95
N ALA A 646 -21.34 24.86 -16.61
CA ALA A 646 -21.76 25.17 -17.98
C ALA A 646 -21.36 24.03 -18.96
N PRO A 647 -22.02 23.89 -20.13
CA PRO A 647 -21.58 22.96 -21.16
C PRO A 647 -20.11 23.17 -21.54
N ASN A 648 -19.33 22.09 -21.67
CA ASN A 648 -17.89 22.10 -21.97
C ASN A 648 -17.01 22.89 -20.97
N ALA A 649 -17.45 23.07 -19.73
CA ALA A 649 -16.67 23.76 -18.72
C ALA A 649 -15.37 23.03 -18.38
N ILE A 650 -14.41 23.78 -17.82
CA ILE A 650 -13.21 23.26 -17.19
C ILE A 650 -13.40 23.38 -15.67
N LEU A 651 -13.38 22.24 -14.99
CA LEU A 651 -13.50 22.15 -13.53
C LEU A 651 -12.13 21.83 -12.93
N PHE A 652 -11.59 22.76 -12.16
CA PHE A 652 -10.34 22.56 -11.42
C PHE A 652 -10.61 21.90 -10.07
N THR A 653 -9.84 20.86 -9.77
CA THR A 653 -9.84 20.12 -8.50
C THR A 653 -8.43 20.06 -7.93
N TYR A 654 -8.28 19.61 -6.68
CA TYR A 654 -6.98 19.61 -6.01
C TYR A 654 -6.46 18.22 -5.67
N GLY A 655 -7.30 17.30 -5.17
CA GLY A 655 -6.83 16.04 -4.57
C GLY A 655 -7.76 14.86 -4.83
N ASP A 656 -7.65 13.85 -3.98
CA ASP A 656 -8.32 12.56 -4.23
C ASP A 656 -9.84 12.68 -4.00
N ASN A 657 -10.25 13.33 -2.90
CA ASN A 657 -11.65 13.40 -2.47
C ASN A 657 -12.56 14.25 -3.36
N ASP A 658 -12.02 15.23 -4.07
CA ASP A 658 -12.77 16.02 -5.05
C ASP A 658 -12.61 15.48 -6.47
N THR A 659 -11.49 14.86 -6.83
CA THR A 659 -11.23 14.38 -8.20
C THR A 659 -11.77 12.98 -8.47
N TYR A 660 -11.51 12.01 -7.60
CA TYR A 660 -11.78 10.59 -7.90
C TYR A 660 -13.28 10.27 -7.99
N PRO A 661 -14.15 10.84 -7.15
CA PRO A 661 -15.60 10.71 -7.33
C PRO A 661 -16.10 11.30 -8.66
N LEU A 662 -15.50 12.40 -9.15
CA LEU A 662 -15.83 12.98 -10.47
C LEU A 662 -15.44 12.04 -11.61
N TRP A 663 -14.24 11.48 -11.55
CA TRP A 663 -13.80 10.48 -12.52
C TRP A 663 -14.72 9.25 -12.53
N TYR A 664 -15.16 8.78 -11.36
CA TYR A 664 -16.14 7.70 -11.28
C TYR A 664 -17.44 8.02 -12.02
N VAL A 665 -18.10 9.14 -11.72
CA VAL A 665 -19.39 9.46 -12.34
C VAL A 665 -19.27 9.75 -13.84
N GLN A 666 -18.14 10.26 -14.31
CA GLN A 666 -17.88 10.45 -15.74
C GLN A 666 -17.59 9.12 -16.45
N GLU A 667 -16.70 8.30 -15.90
CA GLU A 667 -16.20 7.10 -16.55
C GLU A 667 -17.21 5.94 -16.51
N VAL A 668 -18.01 5.86 -15.44
CA VAL A 668 -18.93 4.74 -15.19
C VAL A 668 -20.37 5.13 -15.47
N GLU A 669 -20.85 6.21 -14.85
CA GLU A 669 -22.26 6.64 -14.95
C GLU A 669 -22.51 7.55 -16.16
N ASN A 670 -21.45 7.99 -16.86
CA ASN A 670 -21.53 8.87 -18.03
C ASN A 670 -22.24 10.21 -17.73
N ILE A 671 -22.06 10.74 -16.53
CA ILE A 671 -22.60 12.05 -16.12
C ILE A 671 -21.67 13.15 -16.61
N ARG A 672 -22.22 14.10 -17.38
CA ARG A 672 -21.49 15.28 -17.91
C ARG A 672 -20.09 14.94 -18.46
N PRO A 673 -19.98 13.99 -19.41
CA PRO A 673 -18.71 13.62 -20.05
C PRO A 673 -18.11 14.74 -20.92
N ASP A 674 -18.83 15.86 -21.08
CA ASP A 674 -18.41 17.09 -21.75
C ASP A 674 -17.56 18.02 -20.86
N VAL A 675 -17.65 17.89 -19.53
CA VAL A 675 -16.89 18.72 -18.58
C VAL A 675 -15.46 18.19 -18.46
N ARG A 676 -14.47 19.08 -18.54
CA ARG A 676 -13.06 18.75 -18.38
C ARG A 676 -12.63 18.88 -16.92
N VAL A 677 -12.38 17.77 -16.24
CA VAL A 677 -11.84 17.76 -14.87
C VAL A 677 -10.31 17.87 -14.91
N VAL A 678 -9.76 18.83 -14.18
CA VAL A 678 -8.31 19.12 -14.12
C VAL A 678 -7.85 19.11 -12.66
N ASN A 679 -7.11 18.08 -12.27
CA ASN A 679 -6.49 18.00 -10.96
C ASN A 679 -5.19 18.81 -10.95
N LEU A 680 -5.15 19.86 -10.12
CA LEU A 680 -4.02 20.78 -10.02
C LEU A 680 -2.76 20.15 -9.44
N SER A 681 -2.89 19.17 -8.54
CA SER A 681 -1.74 18.42 -7.99
C SER A 681 -1.07 17.52 -9.04
N LEU A 682 -1.80 17.15 -10.10
CA LEU A 682 -1.27 16.36 -11.23
C LEU A 682 -0.84 17.24 -12.42
N LEU A 683 -1.38 18.46 -12.57
CA LEU A 683 -1.11 19.39 -13.68
C LEU A 683 0.35 19.81 -13.80
N GLY A 684 1.16 19.68 -12.75
CA GLY A 684 2.61 19.89 -12.82
C GLY A 684 3.39 18.76 -13.50
N THR A 685 2.76 17.62 -13.80
CA THR A 685 3.44 16.45 -14.37
C THR A 685 3.34 16.40 -15.88
N ASP A 686 4.41 15.94 -16.53
CA ASP A 686 4.52 15.92 -17.99
C ASP A 686 3.43 15.06 -18.67
N TRP A 687 3.16 13.88 -18.12
CA TRP A 687 2.15 12.96 -18.63
C TRP A 687 0.73 13.53 -18.54
N TYR A 688 0.41 14.24 -17.45
CA TYR A 688 -0.93 14.78 -17.25
C TYR A 688 -1.16 16.02 -18.13
N ILE A 689 -0.15 16.89 -18.33
CA ILE A 689 -0.23 17.99 -19.31
C ILE A 689 -0.49 17.43 -20.72
N ARG A 690 0.24 16.38 -21.14
CA ARG A 690 0.00 15.71 -22.44
C ARG A 690 -1.42 15.16 -22.54
N GLN A 691 -1.96 14.61 -21.45
CA GLN A 691 -3.32 14.09 -21.42
C GLN A 691 -4.37 15.20 -21.56
N MET A 692 -4.15 16.37 -20.95
CA MET A 692 -5.05 17.52 -21.06
C MET A 692 -5.10 18.10 -22.48
N LYS A 693 -4.06 17.88 -23.29
CA LYS A 693 -3.99 18.25 -24.72
C LYS A 693 -4.77 17.31 -25.65
N LYS A 694 -5.40 16.26 -25.11
CA LYS A 694 -6.19 15.31 -25.89
C LYS A 694 -7.67 15.43 -25.55
N LYS A 695 -8.52 15.15 -26.54
CA LYS A 695 -9.95 14.94 -26.31
C LYS A 695 -10.14 13.71 -25.41
N VAL A 696 -10.96 13.85 -24.37
CA VAL A 696 -11.28 12.79 -23.42
C VAL A 696 -12.78 12.74 -23.27
N ASN A 697 -13.38 11.55 -23.40
CA ASN A 697 -14.83 11.39 -23.46
C ASN A 697 -15.44 12.35 -24.51
N GLN A 698 -16.32 13.26 -24.09
CA GLN A 698 -16.91 14.29 -24.94
C GLN A 698 -16.25 15.67 -24.75
N ALA A 699 -15.43 15.83 -23.71
CA ALA A 699 -14.73 17.08 -23.40
C ALA A 699 -13.61 17.35 -24.42
N GLU A 700 -13.60 18.53 -25.01
CA GLU A 700 -12.54 18.96 -25.93
C GLU A 700 -11.18 19.08 -25.22
N ALA A 701 -10.10 19.04 -26.00
CA ALA A 701 -8.75 19.26 -25.49
C ALA A 701 -8.62 20.68 -24.89
N LEU A 702 -7.84 20.82 -23.82
CA LEU A 702 -7.50 22.14 -23.32
C LEU A 702 -6.66 22.90 -24.35
N PRO A 703 -6.82 24.24 -24.47
CA PRO A 703 -6.08 25.07 -25.41
C PRO A 703 -4.62 25.31 -24.95
N ILE A 704 -3.92 24.26 -24.53
CA ILE A 704 -2.52 24.30 -24.12
C ILE A 704 -1.67 24.30 -25.40
N THR A 705 -1.11 25.45 -25.73
CA THR A 705 -0.27 25.67 -26.92
C THR A 705 1.18 25.26 -26.73
N MET A 706 1.61 25.00 -25.50
CA MET A 706 2.99 24.61 -25.17
C MET A 706 3.35 23.27 -25.87
N PRO A 707 4.44 23.20 -26.66
CA PRO A 707 4.92 21.94 -27.24
C PRO A 707 5.38 20.94 -26.18
N ASP A 708 5.24 19.64 -26.44
CA ASP A 708 5.57 18.57 -25.48
C ASP A 708 7.04 18.62 -25.03
N GLU A 709 7.96 18.97 -25.93
CA GLU A 709 9.39 19.07 -25.63
C GLU A 709 9.73 20.14 -24.59
N LYS A 710 8.81 21.05 -24.27
CA LYS A 710 9.02 22.14 -23.30
C LYS A 710 8.78 21.73 -21.86
N PHE A 711 8.09 20.62 -21.60
CA PHE A 711 7.66 20.18 -20.26
C PHE A 711 7.86 18.68 -20.01
N VAL A 712 8.65 17.99 -20.84
CA VAL A 712 9.09 16.61 -20.57
C VAL A 712 9.97 16.55 -19.31
N GLN A 713 9.87 15.47 -18.53
CA GLN A 713 10.65 15.26 -17.31
C GLN A 713 12.14 15.62 -17.47
N GLY A 714 12.69 16.47 -16.59
CA GLY A 714 14.05 17.00 -16.66
C GLY A 714 14.16 18.31 -17.45
N VAL A 715 13.05 18.86 -17.94
CA VAL A 715 13.00 20.14 -18.65
C VAL A 715 12.00 21.04 -17.94
N ARG A 716 12.51 22.10 -17.30
CA ARG A 716 11.69 23.11 -16.61
C ARG A 716 10.82 22.53 -15.49
N ASP A 717 11.27 21.43 -14.86
CA ASP A 717 10.60 20.80 -13.71
C ASP A 717 10.47 21.76 -12.52
N VAL A 718 11.42 22.69 -12.38
CA VAL A 718 11.40 23.79 -11.40
C VAL A 718 11.81 25.08 -12.12
N MET A 719 11.17 26.19 -11.77
CA MET A 719 11.60 27.53 -12.18
C MET A 719 11.79 28.41 -10.95
N GLY A 720 13.02 28.88 -10.76
CA GLY A 720 13.34 29.83 -9.71
C GLY A 720 12.63 31.17 -9.94
N TYR A 721 12.21 31.84 -8.87
CA TYR A 721 11.77 33.22 -8.95
C TYR A 721 12.96 34.15 -8.77
N GLN A 722 13.20 35.01 -9.76
CA GLN A 722 14.21 36.05 -9.70
C GLN A 722 13.55 37.37 -10.08
N ASP A 723 13.44 38.28 -9.11
CA ASP A 723 12.78 39.57 -9.35
C ASP A 723 13.71 40.51 -10.10
N TYR A 724 13.31 40.89 -11.31
CA TYR A 724 14.03 41.88 -12.12
C TYR A 724 13.60 43.32 -11.82
N ASN A 725 12.73 43.52 -10.81
CA ASN A 725 12.15 44.82 -10.45
C ASN A 725 11.48 45.51 -11.64
N THR A 726 10.80 44.74 -12.50
CA THR A 726 10.11 45.27 -13.66
C THR A 726 9.02 46.25 -13.20
N ALA A 727 9.02 47.46 -13.75
CA ALA A 727 8.05 48.48 -13.39
C ALA A 727 6.65 48.11 -13.91
N GLY A 728 5.67 48.05 -13.01
CA GLY A 728 4.28 47.76 -13.35
C GLY A 728 4.01 46.28 -13.66
N SER A 729 2.86 46.02 -14.30
CA SER A 729 2.44 44.67 -14.68
C SER A 729 2.86 44.34 -16.12
N VAL A 730 3.46 43.16 -16.33
CA VAL A 730 3.88 42.65 -17.65
C VAL A 730 2.80 41.74 -18.24
N GLU A 731 2.64 41.71 -19.56
CA GLU A 731 1.71 40.76 -20.19
C GLU A 731 2.14 39.31 -19.90
N LEU A 732 1.19 38.47 -19.48
CA LEU A 732 1.45 37.08 -19.14
C LEU A 732 2.06 36.30 -20.32
N LYS A 733 1.69 36.66 -21.55
CA LYS A 733 2.28 36.07 -22.75
C LYS A 733 3.78 36.30 -22.83
N ASP A 734 4.24 37.53 -22.59
CA ASP A 734 5.66 37.87 -22.68
C ASP A 734 6.46 37.15 -21.59
N ILE A 735 5.88 37.04 -20.38
CA ILE A 735 6.46 36.25 -19.30
C ILE A 735 6.58 34.78 -19.69
N PHE A 736 5.52 34.22 -20.27
CA PHE A 736 5.49 32.83 -20.71
C PHE A 736 6.50 32.56 -21.83
N ASP A 737 6.64 33.48 -22.79
CA ASP A 737 7.62 33.39 -23.87
C ASP A 737 9.05 33.38 -23.31
N ILE A 738 9.36 34.21 -22.30
CA ILE A 738 10.66 34.20 -21.59
C ILE A 738 10.85 32.88 -20.81
N MET A 739 9.86 32.48 -20.01
CA MET A 739 9.90 31.26 -19.19
C MET A 739 10.08 29.98 -20.02
N THR A 740 9.64 29.99 -21.27
CA THR A 740 9.72 28.85 -22.19
C THR A 740 10.78 29.01 -23.28
N SER A 741 11.52 30.12 -23.28
CA SER A 741 12.59 30.38 -24.25
C SER A 741 13.72 29.37 -24.14
N ASP A 742 14.27 28.96 -25.29
CA ASP A 742 15.50 28.18 -25.36
C ASP A 742 16.74 29.08 -25.51
N ASN A 743 16.55 30.39 -25.75
CA ASN A 743 17.63 31.34 -25.90
C ASN A 743 18.33 31.55 -24.55
N ASP A 744 19.66 31.45 -24.60
CA ASP A 744 20.55 31.60 -23.47
C ASP A 744 20.56 33.00 -22.84
N ALA A 745 20.12 34.02 -23.59
CA ALA A 745 19.97 35.39 -23.09
C ALA A 745 18.73 35.55 -22.17
N ASP A 746 17.75 34.66 -22.29
CA ASP A 746 16.48 34.70 -21.56
C ASP A 746 16.50 33.79 -20.32
N LYS A 747 17.68 33.29 -19.94
CA LYS A 747 17.89 32.38 -18.81
C LYS A 747 18.76 33.02 -17.74
N ALA A 748 18.49 32.66 -16.48
CA ALA A 748 19.32 33.07 -15.35
C ALA A 748 20.61 32.23 -15.35
N SER A 749 21.76 32.89 -15.16
CA SER A 749 23.05 32.19 -15.02
C SER A 749 23.34 31.89 -13.55
N TYR A 750 23.71 30.65 -13.24
CA TYR A 750 24.08 30.21 -11.90
C TYR A 750 25.59 30.12 -11.72
N GLN A 751 26.03 30.01 -10.46
CA GLN A 751 27.45 30.00 -10.09
C GLN A 751 28.22 28.81 -10.65
N ASP A 752 27.54 27.70 -10.91
CA ASP A 752 28.10 26.50 -11.53
C ASP A 752 28.22 26.62 -13.07
N GLY A 753 27.84 27.77 -13.63
CA GLY A 753 27.84 28.03 -15.07
C GLY A 753 26.61 27.51 -15.81
N SER A 754 25.67 26.86 -15.11
CA SER A 754 24.40 26.45 -15.69
C SER A 754 23.51 27.66 -15.97
N LYS A 755 22.61 27.50 -16.94
CA LYS A 755 21.60 28.50 -17.28
C LYS A 755 20.23 27.86 -17.25
N GLU A 756 19.32 28.41 -16.45
CA GLU A 756 17.97 27.87 -16.32
C GLU A 756 16.89 28.92 -16.56
N ASN A 757 15.72 28.46 -16.98
CA ASN A 757 14.54 29.31 -17.06
C ASN A 757 14.10 29.75 -15.66
N PHE A 758 13.58 30.96 -15.57
CA PHE A 758 13.19 31.59 -14.31
C PHE A 758 11.90 32.38 -14.48
N LEU A 759 11.23 32.70 -13.38
CA LEU A 759 10.11 33.63 -13.33
C LEU A 759 10.64 35.05 -13.06
N PRO A 760 10.56 36.00 -14.02
CA PRO A 760 11.16 37.33 -13.91
C PRO A 760 10.38 38.32 -13.04
N THR A 761 9.07 38.11 -12.87
CA THR A 761 8.19 38.97 -12.07
C THR A 761 6.94 38.20 -11.65
N LYS A 762 6.35 38.58 -10.51
CA LYS A 762 5.01 38.14 -10.07
C LYS A 762 3.92 39.15 -10.41
N ASN A 763 4.29 40.32 -10.94
CA ASN A 763 3.37 41.38 -11.33
C ASN A 763 3.05 41.21 -12.81
N PHE A 764 1.98 40.48 -13.12
CA PHE A 764 1.56 40.21 -14.49
C PHE A 764 0.09 40.52 -14.72
N LYS A 765 -0.25 40.78 -15.98
CA LYS A 765 -1.60 41.09 -16.45
C LYS A 765 -1.96 40.22 -17.65
N ILE A 766 -3.26 40.09 -17.89
CA ILE A 766 -3.80 39.52 -19.11
C ILE A 766 -4.68 40.60 -19.72
N SER A 767 -4.28 41.14 -20.87
CA SER A 767 -5.13 42.04 -21.64
C SER A 767 -6.37 41.30 -22.13
N ILE A 768 -7.56 41.83 -21.79
CA ILE A 768 -8.87 41.27 -22.15
C ILE A 768 -9.70 42.30 -22.92
N ASN A 769 -10.65 41.84 -23.74
CA ASN A 769 -11.67 42.70 -24.33
C ASN A 769 -12.83 42.85 -23.33
N PRO A 770 -13.06 44.04 -22.73
CA PRO A 770 -14.11 44.22 -21.73
C PRO A 770 -15.50 43.89 -22.26
N ASP A 771 -15.81 44.30 -23.49
CA ASP A 771 -17.12 44.05 -24.12
C ASP A 771 -17.38 42.55 -24.28
N HIS A 772 -16.34 41.78 -24.61
CA HIS A 772 -16.46 40.32 -24.70
C HIS A 772 -16.76 39.68 -23.35
N ILE A 773 -16.06 40.09 -22.29
CA ILE A 773 -16.24 39.56 -20.92
C ILE A 773 -17.64 39.84 -20.35
N ILE A 774 -18.17 41.03 -20.65
CA ILE A 774 -19.55 41.38 -20.32
C ILE A 774 -20.53 40.56 -21.16
N ALA A 775 -20.30 40.45 -22.48
CA ALA A 775 -21.19 39.73 -23.39
C ALA A 775 -21.29 38.23 -23.03
N THR A 776 -20.20 37.61 -22.59
CA THR A 776 -20.17 36.22 -22.10
C THR A 776 -20.74 36.07 -20.69
N LYS A 777 -21.10 37.18 -20.02
CA LYS A 777 -21.53 37.25 -18.62
C LYS A 777 -20.50 36.67 -17.65
N THR A 778 -19.22 36.64 -18.04
CA THR A 778 -18.12 36.28 -17.16
C THR A 778 -18.00 37.30 -16.01
N LEU A 779 -18.32 38.56 -16.30
CA LEU A 779 -18.49 39.62 -15.30
C LEU A 779 -19.83 40.33 -15.56
N PRO A 780 -20.64 40.65 -14.52
CA PRO A 780 -21.84 41.45 -14.71
C PRO A 780 -21.47 42.90 -15.06
N GLU A 781 -22.30 43.58 -15.86
CA GLU A 781 -22.06 44.97 -16.29
C GLU A 781 -21.81 45.93 -15.12
N SER A 782 -22.49 45.72 -13.98
CA SER A 782 -22.29 46.50 -12.76
C SER A 782 -20.88 46.41 -12.16
N LYS A 783 -20.07 45.46 -12.60
CA LYS A 783 -18.69 45.24 -12.17
C LYS A 783 -17.68 45.57 -13.27
N ARG A 784 -18.11 46.18 -14.39
CA ARG A 784 -17.22 46.54 -15.51
C ARG A 784 -16.00 47.36 -15.09
N ASP A 785 -16.16 48.24 -14.09
CA ASP A 785 -15.08 49.07 -13.53
C ASP A 785 -13.99 48.27 -12.81
N LEU A 786 -14.19 46.97 -12.52
CA LEU A 786 -13.15 46.09 -12.01
C LEU A 786 -12.15 45.67 -13.10
N ILE A 787 -12.48 45.88 -14.38
CA ILE A 787 -11.56 45.66 -15.50
C ILE A 787 -10.66 46.89 -15.59
N ILE A 788 -9.44 46.77 -15.06
CA ILE A 788 -8.46 47.84 -15.07
C ILE A 788 -8.07 48.13 -16.54
N PRO A 789 -8.01 49.41 -16.97
CA PRO A 789 -7.53 49.78 -18.30
C PRO A 789 -6.14 49.20 -18.57
N ALA A 790 -5.92 48.78 -19.82
CA ALA A 790 -4.69 48.10 -20.26
C ALA A 790 -3.42 48.92 -20.01
#